data_AF-A0A258H1T9-F1
#
_entry.id   AF-A0A258H1T9-F1
#
_cell.length_a   1.000
_cell.length_b   1.000
_cell.length_c   1.000
_cell.angle_alpha   90.00
_cell.angle_beta   90.00
_cell.angle_gamma   90.00
#
_symmetry.space_group_name_H-M   'P 1'
#
loop_
_entity.id
_entity.type
_entity.pdbx_description
1 polymer ?
#
loop_
_entity_poly.entity_id
_entity_poly.type
_entity_poly.pdbx_seq_one_letter_code
_entity_poly.pdbx_strand_id
1 'polypeptide(L)'
;MRVMFTAAASLLVLAACGNPAPAAPTAEAIAEASAAINTWFDAEYEEEVQLSPITLTFQGRKDKYGELDDFSEASIDRELEWRRASVAEMMEKFDPDMLDVEARTSFDLWALTLEMDEKAAKFRRSPYIFVKDGPHVFLPQFVMQFHAVSEKSDLDAYVARIGEIGRAMDQALELAKLAAAEGNRAPRFAYDESITQSTNVITGAPFGTGDASPIWADVTSEIKTLQDAGKLTADEAKAIQDAARAALVDKLKPAYERVIAWLKADRPNTTEQATGASALKDGVAFYDNALAQQTTVTLTADEIHNIGLSEVARIHAEMEKIKEQVGFKGALLEFFNFMRTDKQFQLSNDDAGRAQYIKMSEDYLAAMTAKLPEYFGILPKAKLVVKRVEPFREEAGGAQHYFPSTPDGTRPGVFYAHLSDMKAMPTYTLEAIAYHEGVPGHHMQIAIAQELTGIPKFRTQYGSTAYQEGWGLYSEALSKDMGFYKDPYSDFGRLGAEIWRAIRLVVDTGIHSKGWSEEQAVKYFLDNGPTPEGAVRSEVRRYIVWPGQATAYKIGMIKIQELRALAQKELGDKFTTLDRHGESLVRRALLSLTPLALLAACGDGVPLSGEARAAYDLCVAGGGEAAYCTCVTKTLQEKMSPEAFSKMAKGEQATDLEATLLAIGQADESCKAK
;
A
#
# COMPACT_ATOMS: atom_id res chain seq x y z
N MET A 1 58.02 -2.27 81.52
CA MET A 1 58.58 -3.63 81.57
C MET A 1 58.45 -4.22 80.16
N ARG A 2 59.58 -4.55 79.50
CA ARG A 2 59.72 -5.51 78.37
C ARG A 2 59.06 -5.12 77.01
N VAL A 3 59.82 -4.95 75.90
CA VAL A 3 60.28 -5.98 74.90
C VAL A 3 59.08 -6.43 74.01
N MET A 4 59.05 -6.51 72.66
CA MET A 4 59.99 -6.41 71.53
C MET A 4 59.18 -6.52 70.18
N PHE A 5 59.79 -6.04 69.08
CA PHE A 5 59.77 -6.50 67.66
C PHE A 5 58.52 -6.47 66.72
N THR A 6 58.60 -5.53 65.74
CA THR A 6 58.49 -5.64 64.26
C THR A 6 57.69 -6.76 63.57
N ALA A 7 56.84 -6.35 62.62
CA ALA A 7 56.87 -6.81 61.22
C ALA A 7 56.12 -5.80 60.30
N ALA A 8 56.67 -5.60 59.11
CA ALA A 8 56.30 -4.57 58.14
C ALA A 8 55.36 -5.09 57.03
N ALA A 9 54.82 -4.12 56.28
CA ALA A 9 54.39 -4.18 54.88
C ALA A 9 53.14 -4.99 54.51
N SER A 10 52.07 -4.28 54.13
CA SER A 10 51.49 -4.29 52.77
C SER A 10 50.10 -3.63 52.79
N LEU A 11 50.02 -2.31 52.61
CA LEU A 11 48.78 -1.65 52.17
C LEU A 11 48.68 -1.84 50.66
N LEU A 12 47.92 -2.85 50.24
CA LEU A 12 47.45 -2.96 48.86
C LEU A 12 46.30 -1.98 48.65
N VAL A 13 46.50 -1.09 47.69
CA VAL A 13 45.50 -0.18 47.12
C VAL A 13 44.41 -1.02 46.45
N LEU A 14 43.22 -1.08 47.05
CA LEU A 14 41.98 -1.50 46.40
C LEU A 14 41.25 -0.25 45.88
N ALA A 15 41.83 0.41 44.87
CA ALA A 15 41.10 1.30 44.00
C ALA A 15 40.45 0.42 42.93
N ALA A 16 39.24 -0.06 43.23
CA ALA A 16 38.46 -0.88 42.32
C ALA A 16 38.06 -0.05 41.08
N CYS A 17 38.46 -0.57 39.93
CA CYS A 17 38.11 -0.12 38.60
C CYS A 17 36.59 -0.23 38.37
N GLY A 18 35.83 0.84 38.63
CA GLY A 18 34.54 1.04 37.99
C GLY A 18 34.77 1.85 36.72
N ASN A 19 34.73 1.23 35.54
CA ASN A 19 34.63 2.01 34.31
C ASN A 19 33.36 2.85 34.42
N PRO A 20 33.44 4.19 34.32
CA PRO A 20 32.24 5.01 34.30
C PRO A 20 31.38 4.54 33.12
N ALA A 21 30.07 4.36 33.36
CA ALA A 21 29.13 4.09 32.29
C ALA A 21 29.32 5.15 31.19
N PRO A 22 29.37 4.76 29.90
CA PRO A 22 29.53 5.72 28.82
C PRO A 22 28.45 6.80 28.96
N ALA A 23 28.87 8.06 28.80
CA ALA A 23 27.95 9.19 28.88
C ALA A 23 26.85 9.02 27.81
N ALA A 24 25.61 9.32 28.18
CA ALA A 24 24.51 9.34 27.22
C ALA A 24 24.88 10.26 26.03
N PRO A 25 24.55 9.85 24.80
CA PRO A 25 24.91 10.61 23.61
C PRO A 25 24.33 12.02 23.65
N THR A 26 25.09 12.98 23.14
CA THR A 26 24.64 14.38 23.08
C THR A 26 23.61 14.54 21.95
N ALA A 27 22.71 15.52 22.09
CA ALA A 27 21.75 15.83 21.02
C ALA A 27 22.43 16.17 19.69
N GLU A 28 23.62 16.77 19.74
CA GLU A 28 24.45 17.07 18.56
C GLU A 28 24.98 15.78 17.90
N ALA A 29 25.48 14.82 18.69
CA ALA A 29 25.93 13.54 18.16
C ALA A 29 24.77 12.74 17.53
N ILE A 30 23.58 12.77 18.14
CA ILE A 30 22.38 12.14 17.58
C ILE A 30 21.99 12.79 16.25
N ALA A 31 22.00 14.13 16.18
CA ALA A 31 21.68 14.86 14.97
C ALA A 31 22.69 14.59 13.84
N GLU A 32 23.97 14.51 14.16
CA GLU A 32 25.03 14.19 13.20
C GLU A 32 24.89 12.76 12.65
N ALA A 33 24.68 11.76 13.53
CA ALA A 33 24.46 10.38 13.11
C ALA A 33 23.18 10.24 12.26
N SER A 34 22.10 10.92 12.64
CA SER A 34 20.83 10.93 11.91
C SER A 34 20.97 11.57 10.52
N ALA A 35 21.74 12.65 10.41
CA ALA A 35 22.05 13.27 9.11
C ALA A 35 22.92 12.36 8.22
N ALA A 36 23.88 11.65 8.82
CA ALA A 36 24.77 10.73 8.12
C ALA A 36 24.00 9.55 7.53
N ILE A 37 23.12 8.90 8.31
CA ILE A 37 22.32 7.78 7.80
C ILE A 37 21.30 8.24 6.74
N ASN A 38 20.69 9.42 6.89
CA ASN A 38 19.79 9.95 5.86
C ASN A 38 20.52 10.23 4.53
N THR A 39 21.76 10.70 4.59
CA THR A 39 22.60 10.88 3.39
C THR A 39 22.91 9.54 2.73
N TRP A 40 23.19 8.51 3.53
CA TRP A 40 23.42 7.16 3.03
C TRP A 40 22.16 6.57 2.39
N PHE A 41 21.00 6.67 3.05
CA PHE A 41 19.72 6.24 2.48
C PHE A 41 19.41 6.91 1.14
N ASP A 42 19.69 8.20 0.99
CA ASP A 42 19.48 8.91 -0.27
C ASP A 42 20.40 8.38 -1.40
N ALA A 43 21.61 7.92 -1.08
CA ALA A 43 22.52 7.30 -2.03
C ALA A 43 22.05 5.89 -2.42
N GLU A 44 21.72 5.06 -1.44
CA GLU A 44 21.19 3.71 -1.67
C GLU A 44 19.88 3.74 -2.46
N TYR A 45 18.99 4.69 -2.14
CA TYR A 45 17.74 4.86 -2.87
C TYR A 45 17.96 5.28 -4.32
N GLU A 46 19.00 6.07 -4.60
CA GLU A 46 19.38 6.38 -5.98
C GLU A 46 19.88 5.13 -6.70
N GLU A 47 20.60 4.22 -6.05
CA GLU A 47 20.97 2.94 -6.66
C GLU A 47 19.73 2.07 -6.94
N GLU A 48 18.82 1.95 -5.97
CA GLU A 48 17.57 1.21 -6.09
C GLU A 48 16.73 1.69 -7.28
N VAL A 49 16.48 3.00 -7.36
CA VAL A 49 15.61 3.55 -8.42
C VAL A 49 16.23 3.39 -9.80
N GLN A 50 17.56 3.35 -9.90
CA GLN A 50 18.26 3.10 -11.17
C GLN A 50 18.08 1.66 -11.67
N LEU A 51 17.64 0.71 -10.83
CA LEU A 51 17.27 -0.64 -11.26
C LEU A 51 15.91 -0.67 -11.99
N SER A 52 15.08 0.36 -11.83
CA SER A 52 13.73 0.44 -12.41
C SER A 52 13.54 1.69 -13.30
N PRO A 53 13.84 1.60 -14.62
CA PRO A 53 13.46 2.62 -15.61
C PRO A 53 11.97 3.01 -15.57
N ILE A 54 11.08 2.08 -15.17
CA ILE A 54 9.66 2.33 -14.97
C ILE A 54 9.43 3.27 -13.79
N THR A 55 10.05 3.00 -12.64
CA THR A 55 9.95 3.86 -11.44
C THR A 55 10.52 5.26 -11.71
N LEU A 56 11.66 5.36 -12.40
CA LEU A 56 12.21 6.64 -12.86
C LEU A 56 11.16 7.46 -13.62
N THR A 57 10.44 6.83 -14.56
CA THR A 57 9.39 7.50 -15.34
C THR A 57 8.21 7.94 -14.48
N PHE A 58 7.78 7.09 -13.53
CA PHE A 58 6.73 7.46 -12.60
C PHE A 58 7.11 8.69 -11.76
N GLN A 59 8.39 8.83 -11.40
CA GLN A 59 8.92 10.00 -10.70
C GLN A 59 9.16 11.22 -11.61
N GLY A 60 8.85 11.13 -12.91
CA GLY A 60 9.06 12.21 -13.87
C GLY A 60 10.50 12.33 -14.37
N ARG A 61 11.35 11.34 -14.06
CA ARG A 61 12.74 11.28 -14.49
C ARG A 61 12.86 10.66 -15.88
N LYS A 62 13.80 11.19 -16.67
CA LYS A 62 14.13 10.71 -18.02
C LYS A 62 15.47 9.97 -18.08
N ASP A 63 16.00 9.55 -16.94
CA ASP A 63 17.09 8.58 -16.87
C ASP A 63 16.62 7.28 -17.52
N LYS A 64 17.47 6.65 -18.36
CA LYS A 64 17.15 5.37 -19.03
C LYS A 64 15.79 5.34 -19.75
N TYR A 65 15.39 6.48 -20.33
CA TYR A 65 14.01 6.69 -20.79
C TYR A 65 13.55 5.78 -21.93
N GLY A 66 14.51 5.17 -22.64
CA GLY A 66 14.24 4.17 -23.69
C GLY A 66 14.15 2.72 -23.18
N GLU A 67 14.36 2.50 -21.89
CA GLU A 67 14.43 1.17 -21.26
C GLU A 67 13.15 0.85 -20.47
N LEU A 68 12.97 -0.44 -20.19
CA LEU A 68 11.98 -1.01 -19.26
C LEU A 68 12.71 -1.92 -18.27
N ASP A 69 12.09 -2.18 -17.12
CA ASP A 69 12.62 -3.06 -16.08
C ASP A 69 12.96 -4.47 -16.63
N ASP A 70 13.79 -5.21 -15.91
CA ASP A 70 14.14 -6.61 -16.21
C ASP A 70 13.16 -7.56 -15.50
N PHE A 71 12.25 -8.17 -16.26
CA PHE A 71 11.18 -9.04 -15.72
C PHE A 71 11.66 -10.49 -15.50
N SER A 72 12.97 -10.75 -15.45
CA SER A 72 13.52 -12.08 -15.23
C SER A 72 13.70 -12.42 -13.75
N GLU A 73 13.70 -13.71 -13.39
CA GLU A 73 14.04 -14.14 -12.02
C GLU A 73 15.44 -13.69 -11.61
N ALA A 74 16.36 -13.60 -12.56
CA ALA A 74 17.70 -13.11 -12.31
C ALA A 74 17.70 -11.65 -11.86
N SER A 75 16.74 -10.81 -12.28
CA SER A 75 16.61 -9.45 -11.73
C SER A 75 16.10 -9.49 -10.29
N ILE A 76 15.05 -10.28 -10.04
CA ILE A 76 14.47 -10.45 -8.69
C ILE A 76 15.56 -10.89 -7.70
N ASP A 77 16.42 -11.83 -8.08
CA ASP A 77 17.53 -12.27 -7.22
C ASP A 77 18.60 -11.20 -7.02
N ARG A 78 18.93 -10.41 -8.06
CA ARG A 78 19.88 -9.29 -7.93
C ARG A 78 19.34 -8.20 -7.02
N GLU A 79 18.06 -7.85 -7.13
CA GLU A 79 17.40 -6.84 -6.31
C GLU A 79 17.35 -7.27 -4.83
N LEU A 80 16.98 -8.52 -4.56
CA LEU A 80 16.99 -9.08 -3.21
C LEU A 80 18.41 -9.12 -2.61
N GLU A 81 19.41 -9.51 -3.41
CA GLU A 81 20.80 -9.54 -2.93
C GLU A 81 21.35 -8.14 -2.67
N TRP A 82 21.02 -7.16 -3.52
CA TRP A 82 21.35 -5.76 -3.28
C TRP A 82 20.68 -5.27 -1.98
N ARG A 83 19.41 -5.59 -1.75
CA ARG A 83 18.68 -5.24 -0.51
C ARG A 83 19.31 -5.87 0.73
N ARG A 84 19.77 -7.13 0.65
CA ARG A 84 20.52 -7.79 1.73
C ARG A 84 21.82 -7.04 2.03
N ALA A 85 22.59 -6.72 1.00
CA ALA A 85 23.86 -6.03 1.14
C ALA A 85 23.68 -4.64 1.76
N SER A 86 22.69 -3.87 1.30
CA SER A 86 22.43 -2.54 1.85
C SER A 86 21.98 -2.58 3.31
N VAL A 87 21.11 -3.51 3.71
CA VAL A 87 20.72 -3.67 5.13
C VAL A 87 21.91 -4.12 6.00
N ALA A 88 22.74 -5.04 5.51
CA ALA A 88 23.93 -5.47 6.24
C ALA A 88 24.91 -4.30 6.46
N GLU A 89 25.15 -3.51 5.41
CA GLU A 89 25.96 -2.29 5.50
C GLU A 89 25.37 -1.26 6.46
N MET A 90 24.04 -1.06 6.42
CA MET A 90 23.34 -0.16 7.34
C MET A 90 23.56 -0.58 8.80
N MET A 91 23.39 -1.87 9.11
CA MET A 91 23.56 -2.41 10.47
C MET A 91 25.01 -2.37 10.94
N GLU A 92 25.99 -2.45 10.03
CA GLU A 92 27.41 -2.32 10.37
C GLU A 92 27.80 -0.86 10.64
N LYS A 93 27.29 0.09 9.84
CA LYS A 93 27.73 1.49 9.87
C LYS A 93 27.02 2.35 10.90
N PHE A 94 25.76 2.06 11.22
CA PHE A 94 24.92 2.96 12.02
C PHE A 94 24.42 2.27 13.28
N ASP A 95 24.72 2.87 14.43
CA ASP A 95 24.16 2.46 15.72
C ASP A 95 22.75 3.05 15.87
N PRO A 96 21.69 2.22 15.93
CA PRO A 96 20.34 2.74 15.91
C PRO A 96 19.91 3.33 17.27
N ASP A 97 20.72 3.21 18.34
CA ASP A 97 20.54 3.94 19.61
C ASP A 97 21.11 5.37 19.55
N MET A 98 21.88 5.69 18.50
CA MET A 98 22.43 7.01 18.22
C MET A 98 21.56 7.83 17.24
N LEU A 99 20.37 7.34 16.90
CA LEU A 99 19.48 7.96 15.93
C LEU A 99 18.33 8.69 16.61
N ASP A 100 17.89 9.79 16.01
CA ASP A 100 16.61 10.38 16.38
C ASP A 100 15.44 9.50 15.93
N VAL A 101 14.24 9.85 16.35
CA VAL A 101 13.03 9.04 16.08
C VAL A 101 12.77 8.87 14.58
N GLU A 102 13.06 9.87 13.75
CA GLU A 102 12.80 9.81 12.31
C GLU A 102 13.86 8.97 11.58
N ALA A 103 15.13 9.16 11.89
CA ALA A 103 16.20 8.33 11.36
C ALA A 103 16.05 6.88 11.82
N ARG A 104 15.64 6.64 13.07
CA ARG A 104 15.35 5.29 13.57
C ARG A 104 14.18 4.63 12.84
N THR A 105 13.10 5.37 12.60
CA THR A 105 11.95 4.87 11.81
C THR A 105 12.40 4.47 10.40
N SER A 106 13.30 5.26 9.80
CA SER A 106 13.86 4.98 8.47
C SER A 106 14.72 3.70 8.50
N PHE A 107 15.55 3.54 9.53
CA PHE A 107 16.34 2.32 9.78
C PHE A 107 15.46 1.08 9.89
N ASP A 108 14.44 1.13 10.75
CA ASP A 108 13.55 -0.01 10.97
C ASP A 108 12.74 -0.33 9.71
N LEU A 109 12.31 0.69 8.94
CA LEU A 109 11.59 0.50 7.68
C LEU A 109 12.47 -0.14 6.59
N TRP A 110 13.72 0.29 6.47
CA TRP A 110 14.67 -0.29 5.51
C TRP A 110 14.94 -1.77 5.81
N ALA A 111 15.11 -2.12 7.08
CA ALA A 111 15.25 -3.52 7.53
C ALA A 111 13.98 -4.34 7.33
N LEU A 112 12.81 -3.77 7.63
CA LEU A 112 11.52 -4.44 7.47
C LEU A 112 11.23 -4.79 6.00
N THR A 113 11.58 -3.92 5.06
CA THR A 113 11.45 -4.22 3.63
C THR A 113 12.20 -5.51 3.26
N LEU A 114 13.45 -5.66 3.70
CA LEU A 114 14.20 -6.91 3.49
C LEU A 114 13.52 -8.12 4.15
N GLU A 115 13.05 -7.99 5.39
CA GLU A 115 12.37 -9.08 6.08
C GLU A 115 11.12 -9.55 5.30
N MET A 116 10.36 -8.59 4.77
CA MET A 116 9.19 -8.86 3.94
C MET A 116 9.59 -9.52 2.61
N ASP A 117 10.63 -9.03 1.94
CA ASP A 117 11.13 -9.58 0.68
C ASP A 117 11.64 -11.02 0.84
N GLU A 118 12.38 -11.31 1.92
CA GLU A 118 12.85 -12.67 2.26
C GLU A 118 11.70 -13.65 2.48
N LYS A 119 10.66 -13.22 3.21
CA LYS A 119 9.45 -14.04 3.43
C LYS A 119 8.72 -14.32 2.12
N ALA A 120 8.67 -13.35 1.21
CA ALA A 120 8.04 -13.47 -0.10
C ALA A 120 8.89 -14.26 -1.11
N ALA A 121 10.22 -14.28 -0.98
CA ALA A 121 11.14 -14.84 -1.97
C ALA A 121 10.86 -16.31 -2.31
N LYS A 122 10.45 -17.12 -1.33
CA LYS A 122 10.09 -18.55 -1.54
C LYS A 122 8.80 -18.74 -2.33
N PHE A 123 7.96 -17.70 -2.44
CA PHE A 123 6.69 -17.70 -3.16
C PHE A 123 6.75 -16.95 -4.50
N ARG A 124 7.94 -16.60 -4.99
CA ARG A 124 8.13 -15.81 -6.23
C ARG A 124 7.41 -16.34 -7.47
N ARG A 125 7.11 -17.64 -7.52
CA ARG A 125 6.38 -18.33 -8.61
C ARG A 125 4.91 -18.63 -8.27
N SER A 126 4.41 -18.17 -7.13
CA SER A 126 3.01 -18.37 -6.71
C SER A 126 2.04 -17.35 -7.31
N PRO A 127 2.39 -16.04 -7.43
CA PRO A 127 1.53 -15.06 -8.11
C PRO A 127 1.30 -15.38 -9.58
N TYR A 128 0.17 -14.91 -10.10
CA TYR A 128 -0.19 -15.06 -11.51
C TYR A 128 0.34 -13.89 -12.33
N ILE A 129 1.04 -14.18 -13.44
CA ILE A 129 1.68 -13.16 -14.28
C ILE A 129 0.69 -12.50 -15.25
N PHE A 130 -0.03 -13.31 -16.03
CA PHE A 130 -1.01 -12.81 -17.01
C PHE A 130 -2.42 -12.84 -16.43
N VAL A 131 -2.79 -11.73 -15.81
CA VAL A 131 -4.12 -11.44 -15.23
C VAL A 131 -4.51 -9.99 -15.55
N LYS A 132 -5.65 -9.48 -15.05
CA LYS A 132 -6.22 -8.16 -15.39
C LYS A 132 -5.20 -7.01 -15.55
N ASP A 133 -4.22 -6.91 -14.64
CA ASP A 133 -3.20 -5.87 -14.63
C ASP A 133 -1.77 -6.40 -14.91
N GLY A 134 -1.70 -7.55 -15.60
CA GLY A 134 -0.44 -8.16 -16.01
C GLY A 134 0.33 -7.33 -17.05
N PRO A 135 1.57 -7.73 -17.39
CA PRO A 135 2.45 -6.95 -18.26
C PRO A 135 1.87 -6.72 -19.67
N HIS A 136 0.97 -7.59 -20.14
CA HIS A 136 0.29 -7.43 -21.44
C HIS A 136 -0.70 -6.27 -21.51
N VAL A 137 -1.17 -5.74 -20.37
CA VAL A 137 -2.01 -4.53 -20.31
C VAL A 137 -1.20 -3.36 -19.75
N PHE A 138 -0.41 -3.62 -18.70
CA PHE A 138 0.35 -2.60 -18.00
C PHE A 138 1.40 -1.92 -18.89
N LEU A 139 2.20 -2.67 -19.67
CA LEU A 139 3.29 -2.06 -20.44
C LEU A 139 2.81 -1.12 -21.56
N PRO A 140 1.79 -1.47 -22.38
CA PRO A 140 1.16 -0.52 -23.30
C PRO A 140 0.63 0.73 -22.59
N GLN A 141 -0.08 0.55 -21.48
CA GLN A 141 -0.60 1.66 -20.70
C GLN A 141 0.54 2.56 -20.21
N PHE A 142 1.61 1.96 -19.69
CA PHE A 142 2.73 2.68 -19.13
C PHE A 142 3.36 3.62 -20.15
N VAL A 143 3.64 3.10 -21.34
CA VAL A 143 4.26 3.88 -22.41
C VAL A 143 3.33 5.00 -22.90
N MET A 144 2.03 4.75 -23.09
CA MET A 144 1.11 5.79 -23.57
C MET A 144 0.80 6.87 -22.52
N GLN A 145 0.82 6.55 -21.23
CA GLN A 145 0.33 7.47 -20.18
C GLN A 145 1.42 8.18 -19.40
N PHE A 146 2.55 7.52 -19.18
CA PHE A 146 3.58 8.03 -18.28
C PHE A 146 4.86 8.45 -18.99
N HIS A 147 5.04 8.06 -20.25
CA HIS A 147 6.11 8.57 -21.09
C HIS A 147 5.74 9.94 -21.66
N ALA A 148 6.10 11.01 -20.95
CA ALA A 148 5.99 12.37 -21.43
C ALA A 148 6.88 12.63 -22.67
N VAL A 149 6.28 13.13 -23.75
CA VAL A 149 6.95 13.54 -24.98
C VAL A 149 6.94 15.05 -25.11
N SER A 150 8.12 15.66 -25.15
CA SER A 150 8.30 17.11 -25.22
C SER A 150 9.30 17.56 -26.29
N GLU A 151 10.13 16.63 -26.78
CA GLU A 151 11.17 16.83 -27.77
C GLU A 151 11.46 15.54 -28.54
N LYS A 152 12.27 15.62 -29.60
CA LYS A 152 12.58 14.48 -30.48
C LYS A 152 13.22 13.31 -29.73
N SER A 153 14.16 13.57 -28.81
CA SER A 153 14.82 12.55 -27.97
C SER A 153 13.82 11.73 -27.16
N ASP A 154 12.73 12.35 -26.70
CA ASP A 154 11.65 11.63 -26.01
C ASP A 154 10.95 10.66 -26.97
N LEU A 155 10.63 11.08 -28.20
CA LEU A 155 10.06 10.15 -29.19
C LEU A 155 11.00 9.00 -29.55
N ASP A 156 12.30 9.27 -29.67
CA ASP A 156 13.29 8.22 -29.94
C ASP A 156 13.28 7.18 -28.78
N ALA A 157 13.18 7.65 -27.53
CA ALA A 157 13.06 6.82 -26.33
C ALA A 157 11.71 6.08 -26.25
N TYR A 158 10.60 6.73 -26.60
CA TYR A 158 9.29 6.11 -26.71
C TYR A 158 9.35 4.91 -27.66
N VAL A 159 9.91 5.10 -28.86
CA VAL A 159 10.04 4.04 -29.86
C VAL A 159 10.95 2.90 -29.37
N ALA A 160 12.03 3.23 -28.66
CA ALA A 160 12.87 2.22 -28.01
C ALA A 160 12.07 1.38 -27.01
N ARG A 161 11.23 2.01 -26.16
CA ARG A 161 10.35 1.31 -25.23
C ARG A 161 9.35 0.39 -25.92
N ILE A 162 8.76 0.80 -27.04
CA ILE A 162 7.89 -0.09 -27.84
C ILE A 162 8.63 -1.38 -28.19
N GLY A 163 9.91 -1.27 -28.58
CA GLY A 163 10.76 -2.43 -28.85
C GLY A 163 11.02 -3.27 -27.60
N GLU A 164 11.35 -2.62 -26.48
CA GLU A 164 11.63 -3.27 -25.19
C GLU A 164 10.43 -4.02 -24.60
N ILE A 165 9.18 -3.62 -24.92
CA ILE A 165 7.98 -4.39 -24.54
C ILE A 165 8.11 -5.83 -25.03
N GLY A 166 8.69 -6.07 -26.21
CA GLY A 166 8.91 -7.42 -26.73
C GLY A 166 9.77 -8.28 -25.80
N ARG A 167 10.90 -7.75 -25.32
CA ARG A 167 11.79 -8.44 -24.36
C ARG A 167 11.07 -8.67 -23.03
N ALA A 168 10.46 -7.63 -22.46
CA ALA A 168 9.80 -7.72 -21.16
C ALA A 168 8.66 -8.76 -21.17
N MET A 169 7.89 -8.82 -22.26
CA MET A 169 6.84 -9.83 -22.46
C MET A 169 7.39 -11.26 -22.56
N ASP A 170 8.54 -11.46 -23.21
CA ASP A 170 9.18 -12.78 -23.28
C ASP A 170 9.69 -13.24 -21.91
N GLN A 171 10.26 -12.33 -21.11
CA GLN A 171 10.71 -12.63 -19.75
C GLN A 171 9.52 -12.96 -18.84
N ALA A 172 8.44 -12.17 -18.89
CA ALA A 172 7.21 -12.45 -18.17
C ALA A 172 6.59 -13.80 -18.59
N LEU A 173 6.65 -14.15 -19.88
CA LEU A 173 6.21 -15.44 -20.38
C LEU A 173 7.03 -16.60 -19.81
N GLU A 174 8.33 -16.43 -19.63
CA GLU A 174 9.17 -17.44 -19.00
C GLU A 174 8.80 -17.64 -17.53
N LEU A 175 8.58 -16.56 -16.78
CA LEU A 175 8.06 -16.64 -15.41
C LEU A 175 6.73 -17.39 -15.33
N ALA A 176 5.80 -17.07 -16.23
CA ALA A 176 4.49 -17.72 -16.28
C ALA A 176 4.60 -19.23 -16.56
N LYS A 177 5.53 -19.64 -17.43
CA LYS A 177 5.81 -21.05 -17.71
C LYS A 177 6.40 -21.78 -16.50
N LEU A 178 7.35 -21.15 -15.80
CA LEU A 178 7.96 -21.70 -14.59
C LEU A 178 6.91 -21.88 -13.48
N ALA A 179 6.09 -20.86 -13.24
CA ALA A 179 4.97 -20.93 -12.29
C ALA A 179 3.98 -22.06 -12.67
N ALA A 180 3.59 -22.15 -13.94
CA ALA A 180 2.69 -23.20 -14.41
C ALA A 180 3.30 -24.61 -14.28
N ALA A 181 4.62 -24.77 -14.50
CA ALA A 181 5.33 -26.03 -14.31
C ALA A 181 5.34 -26.49 -12.84
N GLU A 182 5.26 -25.55 -11.89
CA GLU A 182 5.13 -25.83 -10.46
C GLU A 182 3.70 -26.04 -9.97
N GLY A 183 2.72 -25.95 -10.88
CA GLY A 183 1.29 -26.10 -10.58
C GLY A 183 0.57 -24.79 -10.30
N ASN A 184 1.26 -23.65 -10.36
CA ASN A 184 0.67 -22.33 -10.13
C ASN A 184 0.13 -21.77 -11.46
N ARG A 185 -1.10 -22.16 -11.80
CA ARG A 185 -1.84 -21.64 -12.95
C ARG A 185 -2.95 -20.71 -12.49
N ALA A 186 -3.12 -19.60 -13.20
CA ALA A 186 -4.30 -18.76 -13.03
C ALA A 186 -5.58 -19.54 -13.44
N PRO A 187 -6.76 -19.17 -12.89
CA PRO A 187 -8.02 -19.75 -13.32
C PRO A 187 -8.28 -19.54 -14.82
N ARG A 188 -9.10 -20.41 -15.43
CA ARG A 188 -9.39 -20.37 -16.87
C ARG A 188 -9.91 -19.04 -17.38
N PHE A 189 -10.74 -18.34 -16.60
CA PHE A 189 -11.26 -17.02 -16.99
C PHE A 189 -10.12 -16.00 -17.19
N ALA A 190 -9.06 -16.06 -16.39
CA ALA A 190 -7.94 -15.12 -16.47
C ALA A 190 -7.08 -15.38 -17.72
N TYR A 191 -6.95 -16.64 -18.13
CA TYR A 191 -6.35 -17.00 -19.42
C TYR A 191 -7.18 -16.45 -20.58
N ASP A 192 -8.50 -16.64 -20.55
CA ASP A 192 -9.42 -16.15 -21.60
C ASP A 192 -9.41 -14.63 -21.73
N GLU A 193 -9.40 -13.94 -20.60
CA GLU A 193 -9.29 -12.49 -20.52
C GLU A 193 -7.94 -12.01 -21.06
N SER A 194 -6.83 -12.62 -20.62
CA SER A 194 -5.48 -12.25 -21.08
C SER A 194 -5.26 -12.51 -22.57
N ILE A 195 -5.84 -13.59 -23.12
CA ILE A 195 -5.84 -13.85 -24.56
C ILE A 195 -6.59 -12.73 -25.30
N THR A 196 -7.78 -12.35 -24.83
CA THR A 196 -8.60 -11.29 -25.44
C THR A 196 -7.87 -9.94 -25.38
N GLN A 197 -7.38 -9.54 -24.21
CA GLN A 197 -6.66 -8.28 -24.01
C GLN A 197 -5.39 -8.22 -24.88
N SER A 198 -4.59 -9.28 -24.86
CA SER A 198 -3.39 -9.39 -25.71
C SER A 198 -3.73 -9.28 -27.20
N THR A 199 -4.81 -9.92 -27.65
CA THR A 199 -5.25 -9.84 -29.05
C THR A 199 -5.64 -8.41 -29.43
N ASN A 200 -6.32 -7.70 -28.54
CA ASN A 200 -6.75 -6.32 -28.79
C ASN A 200 -5.55 -5.36 -28.96
N VAL A 201 -4.47 -5.53 -28.17
CA VAL A 201 -3.26 -4.70 -28.29
C VAL A 201 -2.60 -4.81 -29.67
N ILE A 202 -2.65 -6.00 -30.29
CA ILE A 202 -2.00 -6.28 -31.58
C ILE A 202 -2.96 -6.33 -32.78
N THR A 203 -4.18 -5.79 -32.62
CA THR A 203 -5.17 -5.67 -33.69
C THR A 203 -5.19 -4.25 -34.26
N GLY A 204 -5.44 -4.10 -35.56
CA GLY A 204 -5.48 -2.80 -36.24
C GLY A 204 -4.14 -2.39 -36.87
N ALA A 205 -4.05 -1.14 -37.36
CA ALA A 205 -2.81 -0.62 -37.91
C ALA A 205 -1.76 -0.41 -36.80
N PRO A 206 -0.46 -0.70 -37.04
CA PRO A 206 0.14 -1.08 -38.32
C PRO A 206 0.21 -2.60 -38.55
N PHE A 207 -0.39 -3.42 -37.66
CA PHE A 207 -0.32 -4.88 -37.70
C PHE A 207 -1.16 -5.49 -38.81
N GLY A 208 -2.24 -4.82 -39.19
CA GLY A 208 -3.15 -5.22 -40.25
C GLY A 208 -3.98 -4.04 -40.78
N THR A 209 -5.13 -4.37 -41.37
CA THR A 209 -6.12 -3.41 -41.85
C THR A 209 -7.13 -3.07 -40.75
N GLY A 210 -7.57 -1.81 -40.66
CA GLY A 210 -8.59 -1.37 -39.71
C GLY A 210 -8.16 -0.08 -38.99
N ASP A 211 -8.84 0.23 -37.89
CA ASP A 211 -8.49 1.36 -37.03
C ASP A 211 -7.06 1.19 -36.46
N ALA A 212 -6.46 2.30 -36.05
CA ALA A 212 -5.15 2.29 -35.43
C ALA A 212 -5.18 1.49 -34.12
N SER A 213 -4.17 0.63 -33.90
CA SER A 213 -3.93 0.02 -32.61
C SER A 213 -3.61 1.11 -31.57
N PRO A 214 -3.83 0.85 -30.26
CA PRO A 214 -3.69 1.89 -29.23
C PRO A 214 -2.32 2.59 -29.26
N ILE A 215 -1.23 1.83 -29.25
CA ILE A 215 0.13 2.38 -29.25
C ILE A 215 0.44 3.11 -30.58
N TRP A 216 -0.08 2.60 -31.71
CA TRP A 216 0.12 3.27 -33.00
C TRP A 216 -0.60 4.61 -33.09
N ALA A 217 -1.83 4.67 -32.58
CA ALA A 217 -2.58 5.91 -32.50
C ALA A 217 -1.86 6.94 -31.62
N ASP A 218 -1.37 6.51 -30.47
CA ASP A 218 -0.66 7.36 -29.51
C ASP A 218 0.66 7.92 -30.07
N VAL A 219 1.57 7.06 -30.54
CA VAL A 219 2.86 7.51 -31.10
C VAL A 219 2.67 8.40 -32.33
N THR A 220 1.66 8.12 -33.17
CA THR A 220 1.35 8.98 -34.33
C THR A 220 0.81 10.34 -33.90
N SER A 221 0.01 10.39 -32.83
CA SER A 221 -0.47 11.63 -32.22
C SER A 221 0.68 12.46 -31.63
N GLU A 222 1.63 11.82 -30.94
CA GLU A 222 2.81 12.48 -30.37
C GLU A 222 3.76 13.04 -31.45
N ILE A 223 4.01 12.26 -32.52
CA ILE A 223 4.76 12.73 -33.70
C ILE A 223 4.09 13.98 -34.28
N LYS A 224 2.76 13.93 -34.49
CA LYS A 224 2.01 15.06 -35.03
C LYS A 224 2.10 16.28 -34.10
N THR A 225 1.99 16.09 -32.80
CA THR A 225 2.07 17.16 -31.80
C THR A 225 3.42 17.89 -31.87
N LEU A 226 4.53 17.15 -31.97
CA LEU A 226 5.85 17.76 -32.12
C LEU A 226 6.07 18.43 -33.49
N GLN A 227 5.51 17.86 -34.56
CA GLN A 227 5.53 18.50 -35.89
C GLN A 227 4.77 19.83 -35.89
N ASP A 228 3.55 19.85 -35.35
CA ASP A 228 2.71 21.06 -35.26
C ASP A 228 3.37 22.13 -34.38
N ALA A 229 4.16 21.72 -33.37
CA ALA A 229 4.97 22.60 -32.53
C ALA A 229 6.29 23.06 -33.18
N GLY A 230 6.60 22.62 -34.42
CA GLY A 230 7.85 22.95 -35.11
C GLY A 230 9.11 22.30 -34.50
N LYS A 231 8.93 21.28 -33.65
CA LYS A 231 10.00 20.54 -32.96
C LYS A 231 10.47 19.30 -33.72
N LEU A 232 9.84 19.00 -34.85
CA LEU A 232 10.14 17.83 -35.68
C LEU A 232 9.94 18.16 -37.16
N THR A 233 10.95 17.90 -38.00
CA THR A 233 10.82 18.06 -39.45
C THR A 233 9.97 16.93 -40.07
N ALA A 234 9.52 17.11 -41.31
CA ALA A 234 8.76 16.08 -42.02
C ALA A 234 9.58 14.78 -42.22
N ASP A 235 10.88 14.90 -42.50
CA ASP A 235 11.76 13.74 -42.71
C ASP A 235 12.03 13.00 -41.39
N GLU A 236 12.28 13.73 -40.29
CA GLU A 236 12.44 13.13 -38.96
C GLU A 236 11.16 12.45 -38.49
N ALA A 237 9.99 13.08 -38.69
CA ALA A 237 8.70 12.48 -38.37
C ALA A 237 8.47 11.19 -39.14
N LYS A 238 8.79 11.16 -40.44
CA LYS A 238 8.68 9.95 -41.25
C LYS A 238 9.62 8.85 -40.76
N ALA A 239 10.86 9.20 -40.42
CA ALA A 239 11.84 8.25 -39.90
C ALA A 239 11.41 7.65 -38.56
N ILE A 240 10.89 8.47 -37.63
CA ILE A 240 10.38 8.01 -36.33
C ILE A 240 9.12 7.15 -36.53
N GLN A 241 8.21 7.54 -37.42
CA GLN A 241 7.02 6.75 -37.74
C GLN A 241 7.39 5.37 -38.30
N ASP A 242 8.40 5.29 -39.18
CA ASP A 242 8.91 4.03 -39.71
C ASP A 242 9.58 3.17 -38.62
N ALA A 243 10.35 3.78 -37.74
CA ALA A 243 10.98 3.10 -36.60
C ALA A 243 9.93 2.57 -35.61
N ALA A 244 8.90 3.36 -35.30
CA ALA A 244 7.77 2.95 -34.47
C ALA A 244 7.03 1.75 -35.10
N ARG A 245 6.78 1.81 -36.43
CA ARG A 245 6.17 0.71 -37.16
C ARG A 245 7.00 -0.57 -37.09
N ALA A 246 8.32 -0.47 -37.27
CA ALA A 246 9.23 -1.60 -37.16
C ALA A 246 9.24 -2.17 -35.73
N ALA A 247 9.33 -1.33 -34.69
CA ALA A 247 9.27 -1.78 -33.30
C ALA A 247 7.97 -2.53 -32.99
N LEU A 248 6.82 -2.01 -33.44
CA LEU A 248 5.53 -2.68 -33.29
C LEU A 248 5.49 -4.03 -34.01
N VAL A 249 5.82 -4.05 -35.31
CA VAL A 249 5.63 -5.24 -36.16
C VAL A 249 6.68 -6.31 -35.90
N ASP A 250 7.94 -5.93 -35.67
CA ASP A 250 9.07 -6.85 -35.63
C ASP A 250 9.42 -7.31 -34.20
N LYS A 251 9.02 -6.56 -33.17
CA LYS A 251 9.33 -6.86 -31.76
C LYS A 251 8.09 -7.10 -30.91
N LEU A 252 7.18 -6.13 -30.84
CA LEU A 252 6.02 -6.21 -29.95
C LEU A 252 5.04 -7.31 -30.39
N LYS A 253 4.57 -7.29 -31.65
CA LYS A 253 3.57 -8.25 -32.13
C LYS A 253 4.02 -9.71 -31.97
N PRO A 254 5.24 -10.12 -32.37
CA PRO A 254 5.69 -11.49 -32.17
C PRO A 254 5.71 -11.93 -30.69
N ALA A 255 6.01 -11.03 -29.75
CA ALA A 255 5.99 -11.36 -28.31
C ALA A 255 4.57 -11.62 -27.81
N TYR A 256 3.61 -10.76 -28.18
CA TYR A 256 2.19 -10.98 -27.87
C TYR A 256 1.65 -12.26 -28.51
N GLU A 257 2.04 -12.57 -29.75
CA GLU A 257 1.67 -13.82 -30.41
C GLU A 257 2.19 -15.05 -29.67
N ARG A 258 3.41 -15.00 -29.11
CA ARG A 258 3.96 -16.07 -28.26
C ARG A 258 3.19 -16.24 -26.96
N VAL A 259 2.84 -15.14 -26.30
CA VAL A 259 2.00 -15.16 -25.07
C VAL A 259 0.63 -15.78 -25.37
N ILE A 260 -0.05 -15.30 -26.42
CA ILE A 260 -1.36 -15.82 -26.85
C ILE A 260 -1.27 -17.32 -27.19
N ALA A 261 -0.24 -17.72 -27.93
CA ALA A 261 -0.05 -19.12 -28.32
C ALA A 261 0.17 -20.02 -27.10
N TRP A 262 1.00 -19.59 -26.15
CA TRP A 262 1.25 -20.35 -24.92
C TRP A 262 -0.01 -20.42 -24.05
N LEU A 263 -0.70 -19.31 -23.80
CA LEU A 263 -1.94 -19.29 -23.02
C LEU A 263 -2.97 -20.25 -23.64
N LYS A 264 -3.17 -20.22 -24.97
CA LYS A 264 -4.08 -21.15 -25.65
C LYS A 264 -3.66 -22.62 -25.50
N ALA A 265 -2.37 -22.89 -25.57
CA ALA A 265 -1.84 -24.24 -25.45
C ALA A 265 -1.92 -24.80 -24.02
N ASP A 266 -1.67 -23.98 -23.00
CA ASP A 266 -1.73 -24.38 -21.59
C ASP A 266 -3.14 -24.28 -20.99
N ARG A 267 -4.07 -23.54 -21.63
CA ARG A 267 -5.47 -23.39 -21.19
C ARG A 267 -6.16 -24.70 -20.82
N PRO A 268 -6.04 -25.84 -21.56
CA PRO A 268 -6.65 -27.10 -21.16
C PRO A 268 -6.20 -27.60 -19.77
N ASN A 269 -5.02 -27.21 -19.29
CA ASN A 269 -4.45 -27.57 -18.00
C ASN A 269 -4.95 -26.69 -16.83
N THR A 270 -5.78 -25.68 -17.10
CA THR A 270 -6.38 -24.80 -16.07
C THR A 270 -7.66 -25.39 -15.48
N THR A 271 -8.06 -24.95 -14.29
CA THR A 271 -9.37 -25.32 -13.72
C THR A 271 -10.49 -24.46 -14.35
N GLU A 272 -11.59 -25.11 -14.77
CA GLU A 272 -12.79 -24.38 -15.21
C GLU A 272 -13.46 -23.63 -14.07
N GLN A 273 -13.54 -24.27 -12.89
CA GLN A 273 -14.01 -23.63 -11.67
C GLN A 273 -12.81 -22.98 -10.98
N ALA A 274 -12.89 -21.66 -10.81
CA ALA A 274 -11.90 -20.92 -10.09
C ALA A 274 -11.90 -21.31 -8.60
N THR A 275 -10.71 -21.54 -8.06
CA THR A 275 -10.48 -21.85 -6.64
C THR A 275 -9.50 -20.84 -6.06
N GLY A 276 -9.55 -20.63 -4.75
CA GLY A 276 -8.59 -19.76 -4.08
C GLY A 276 -7.17 -20.31 -4.04
N ALA A 277 -6.24 -19.43 -3.70
CA ALA A 277 -4.81 -19.67 -3.59
C ALA A 277 -4.42 -20.87 -2.70
N SER A 278 -5.22 -21.25 -1.68
CA SER A 278 -4.97 -22.44 -0.87
C SER A 278 -4.96 -23.75 -1.65
N ALA A 279 -5.58 -23.78 -2.84
CA ALA A 279 -5.55 -24.94 -3.72
C ALA A 279 -4.23 -25.08 -4.49
N LEU A 280 -3.36 -24.06 -4.47
CA LEU A 280 -2.06 -24.07 -5.12
C LEU A 280 -1.02 -24.83 -4.29
N LYS A 281 0.13 -25.14 -4.91
CA LYS A 281 1.28 -25.71 -4.20
C LYS A 281 1.77 -24.72 -3.15
N ASP A 282 1.92 -25.20 -1.90
CA ASP A 282 2.23 -24.38 -0.73
C ASP A 282 1.25 -23.20 -0.51
N GLY A 283 0.02 -23.34 -1.05
CA GLY A 283 -0.95 -22.27 -1.22
C GLY A 283 -1.46 -21.64 0.08
N VAL A 284 -1.58 -22.42 1.16
CA VAL A 284 -1.94 -21.89 2.48
C VAL A 284 -0.85 -20.96 3.01
N ALA A 285 0.40 -21.42 3.00
CA ALA A 285 1.53 -20.60 3.46
C ALA A 285 1.75 -19.38 2.55
N PHE A 286 1.51 -19.52 1.24
CA PHE A 286 1.52 -18.39 0.31
C PHE A 286 0.43 -17.37 0.66
N TYR A 287 -0.79 -17.81 0.95
CA TYR A 287 -1.88 -16.93 1.31
C TYR A 287 -1.64 -16.24 2.67
N ASP A 288 -1.13 -16.94 3.67
CA ASP A 288 -0.75 -16.35 4.96
C ASP A 288 0.34 -15.27 4.77
N ASN A 289 1.33 -15.54 3.92
CA ASN A 289 2.32 -14.53 3.55
C ASN A 289 1.67 -13.37 2.79
N ALA A 290 0.77 -13.62 1.83
CA ALA A 290 0.08 -12.57 1.09
C ALA A 290 -0.74 -11.67 2.02
N LEU A 291 -1.44 -12.24 3.01
CA LEU A 291 -2.12 -11.47 4.06
C LEU A 291 -1.15 -10.61 4.85
N ALA A 292 -0.01 -11.16 5.30
CA ALA A 292 1.00 -10.40 6.03
C ALA A 292 1.61 -9.28 5.18
N GLN A 293 1.89 -9.52 3.90
CA GLN A 293 2.43 -8.51 2.98
C GLN A 293 1.44 -7.37 2.73
N GLN A 294 0.16 -7.70 2.55
CA GLN A 294 -0.87 -6.72 2.19
C GLN A 294 -1.39 -5.95 3.40
N THR A 295 -1.52 -6.61 4.55
CA THR A 295 -2.09 -6.02 5.78
C THR A 295 -1.02 -5.46 6.72
N THR A 296 0.22 -5.96 6.63
CA THR A 296 1.33 -5.63 7.54
C THR A 296 1.06 -5.90 9.02
N VAL A 297 0.08 -6.76 9.32
CA VAL A 297 -0.25 -7.23 10.67
C VAL A 297 -0.26 -8.75 10.71
N THR A 298 -0.17 -9.33 11.89
CA THR A 298 -0.07 -10.79 12.08
C THR A 298 -1.43 -11.47 12.26
N LEU A 299 -2.47 -10.97 11.58
CA LEU A 299 -3.81 -11.55 11.64
C LEU A 299 -3.90 -12.79 10.75
N THR A 300 -4.52 -13.84 11.29
CA THR A 300 -4.85 -15.06 10.55
C THR A 300 -6.05 -14.83 9.62
N ALA A 301 -6.19 -15.69 8.60
CA ALA A 301 -7.34 -15.67 7.70
C ALA A 301 -8.69 -15.80 8.46
N ASP A 302 -8.75 -16.59 9.52
CA ASP A 302 -9.96 -16.75 10.33
C ASP A 302 -10.30 -15.51 11.15
N GLU A 303 -9.30 -14.83 11.72
CA GLU A 303 -9.49 -13.55 12.40
C GLU A 303 -10.00 -12.48 11.43
N ILE A 304 -9.38 -12.35 10.26
CA ILE A 304 -9.81 -11.40 9.22
C ILE A 304 -11.25 -11.71 8.77
N HIS A 305 -11.59 -12.98 8.58
CA HIS A 305 -12.95 -13.38 8.21
C HIS A 305 -13.98 -12.95 9.25
N ASN A 306 -13.69 -13.21 10.54
CA ASN A 306 -14.59 -12.88 11.64
C ASN A 306 -14.73 -11.36 11.87
N ILE A 307 -13.64 -10.61 11.69
CA ILE A 307 -13.67 -9.14 11.65
C ILE A 307 -14.60 -8.68 10.52
N GLY A 308 -14.47 -9.26 9.33
CA GLY A 308 -15.34 -8.98 8.19
C GLY A 308 -16.82 -9.20 8.48
N LEU A 309 -17.18 -10.35 9.05
CA LEU A 309 -18.57 -10.66 9.44
C LEU A 309 -19.11 -9.65 10.46
N SER A 310 -18.28 -9.26 11.44
CA SER A 310 -18.66 -8.30 12.48
C SER A 310 -18.88 -6.90 11.91
N GLU A 311 -18.00 -6.45 11.01
CA GLU A 311 -18.13 -5.15 10.35
C GLU A 311 -19.32 -5.11 9.38
N VAL A 312 -19.61 -6.20 8.68
CA VAL A 312 -20.83 -6.31 7.86
C VAL A 312 -22.08 -6.09 8.72
N ALA A 313 -22.17 -6.75 9.87
CA ALA A 313 -23.31 -6.60 10.77
C ALA A 313 -23.42 -5.17 11.34
N ARG A 314 -22.30 -4.55 11.74
CA ARG A 314 -22.28 -3.16 12.24
C ARG A 314 -22.78 -2.19 11.17
N ILE A 315 -22.27 -2.30 9.95
CA ILE A 315 -22.60 -1.38 8.85
C ILE A 315 -24.06 -1.58 8.40
N HIS A 316 -24.58 -2.81 8.35
CA HIS A 316 -26.00 -3.05 8.09
C HIS A 316 -26.90 -2.34 9.10
N ALA A 317 -26.54 -2.33 10.38
CA ALA A 317 -27.30 -1.61 11.40
C ALA A 317 -27.30 -0.09 11.18
N GLU A 318 -26.24 0.49 10.60
CA GLU A 318 -26.23 1.91 10.20
C GLU A 318 -27.03 2.16 8.93
N MET A 319 -26.95 1.26 7.95
CA MET A 319 -27.74 1.36 6.72
C MET A 319 -29.25 1.28 6.98
N GLU A 320 -29.69 0.45 7.94
CA GLU A 320 -31.08 0.39 8.40
C GLU A 320 -31.56 1.76 8.91
N LYS A 321 -30.73 2.48 9.69
CA LYS A 321 -31.09 3.83 10.18
C LYS A 321 -31.30 4.81 9.04
N ILE A 322 -30.45 4.77 8.00
CA ILE A 322 -30.63 5.64 6.83
C ILE A 322 -31.88 5.24 6.03
N LYS A 323 -32.12 3.94 5.85
CA LYS A 323 -33.34 3.41 5.21
C LYS A 323 -34.60 3.95 5.91
N GLU A 324 -34.61 3.92 7.24
CA GLU A 324 -35.69 4.49 8.07
C GLU A 324 -35.80 6.00 7.91
N GLN A 325 -34.67 6.73 7.93
CA GLN A 325 -34.61 8.18 7.78
C GLN A 325 -35.18 8.66 6.45
N VAL A 326 -34.91 7.98 5.35
CA VAL A 326 -35.48 8.31 4.02
C VAL A 326 -36.90 7.75 3.83
N GLY A 327 -37.44 7.07 4.85
CA GLY A 327 -38.82 6.59 4.86
C GLY A 327 -39.09 5.37 3.98
N PHE A 328 -38.05 4.68 3.49
CA PHE A 328 -38.22 3.50 2.64
C PHE A 328 -38.87 2.35 3.42
N LYS A 329 -39.84 1.68 2.81
CA LYS A 329 -40.57 0.56 3.40
C LYS A 329 -40.08 -0.74 2.78
N GLY A 330 -39.74 -1.71 3.61
CA GLY A 330 -39.22 -3.00 3.16
C GLY A 330 -37.96 -3.43 3.89
N ALA A 331 -37.44 -4.59 3.46
CA ALA A 331 -36.19 -5.16 3.96
C ALA A 331 -34.97 -4.42 3.38
N LEU A 332 -33.81 -4.55 4.04
CA LEU A 332 -32.56 -3.92 3.57
C LEU A 332 -32.17 -4.36 2.14
N LEU A 333 -32.39 -5.63 1.79
CA LEU A 333 -32.10 -6.14 0.44
C LEU A 333 -32.97 -5.49 -0.64
N GLU A 334 -34.23 -5.18 -0.32
CA GLU A 334 -35.12 -4.44 -1.22
C GLU A 334 -34.64 -3.00 -1.38
N PHE A 335 -34.12 -2.40 -0.31
CA PHE A 335 -33.51 -1.08 -0.34
C PHE A 335 -32.22 -1.06 -1.18
N PHE A 336 -31.37 -2.09 -1.08
CA PHE A 336 -30.21 -2.24 -1.96
C PHE A 336 -30.62 -2.27 -3.44
N ASN A 337 -31.69 -2.98 -3.78
CA ASN A 337 -32.20 -2.99 -5.14
C ASN A 337 -32.73 -1.61 -5.59
N PHE A 338 -33.41 -0.88 -4.70
CA PHE A 338 -33.83 0.49 -4.95
C PHE A 338 -32.62 1.40 -5.23
N MET A 339 -31.58 1.35 -4.39
CA MET A 339 -30.36 2.13 -4.58
C MET A 339 -29.63 1.78 -5.89
N ARG A 340 -29.68 0.52 -6.35
CA ARG A 340 -29.10 0.09 -7.63
C ARG A 340 -29.84 0.62 -8.86
N THR A 341 -31.16 0.73 -8.79
CA THR A 341 -31.99 0.76 -10.00
C THR A 341 -32.83 2.02 -10.15
N ASP A 342 -33.04 2.78 -9.08
CA ASP A 342 -33.88 3.97 -9.16
C ASP A 342 -33.22 5.08 -9.99
N LYS A 343 -34.01 5.65 -10.90
CA LYS A 343 -33.53 6.64 -11.87
C LYS A 343 -33.08 7.94 -11.23
N GLN A 344 -33.52 8.24 -10.00
CA GLN A 344 -33.11 9.45 -9.30
C GLN A 344 -31.59 9.50 -9.04
N PHE A 345 -30.94 8.33 -9.02
CA PHE A 345 -29.50 8.23 -8.78
C PHE A 345 -28.66 8.24 -10.06
N GLN A 346 -29.28 8.29 -11.25
CA GLN A 346 -28.58 8.12 -12.52
C GLN A 346 -28.50 9.43 -13.30
N LEU A 347 -27.33 9.69 -13.89
CA LEU A 347 -27.15 10.73 -14.91
C LEU A 347 -27.44 10.16 -16.31
N SER A 348 -27.56 11.03 -17.31
CA SER A 348 -27.74 10.60 -18.70
C SER A 348 -26.51 9.82 -19.20
N ASN A 349 -26.73 8.79 -20.01
CA ASN A 349 -25.65 7.97 -20.58
C ASN A 349 -25.06 8.58 -21.86
N ASP A 350 -24.65 9.84 -21.78
CA ASP A 350 -24.10 10.65 -22.87
C ASP A 350 -23.02 11.61 -22.34
N ASP A 351 -22.40 12.38 -23.23
CA ASP A 351 -21.30 13.28 -22.86
C ASP A 351 -21.72 14.37 -21.87
N ALA A 352 -23.00 14.77 -21.90
CA ALA A 352 -23.54 15.73 -20.93
C ALA A 352 -23.57 15.12 -19.51
N GLY A 353 -24.02 13.87 -19.37
CA GLY A 353 -24.02 13.17 -18.08
C GLY A 353 -22.61 12.90 -17.56
N ARG A 354 -21.66 12.57 -18.45
CA ARG A 354 -20.24 12.41 -18.09
C ARG A 354 -19.63 13.71 -17.59
N ALA A 355 -19.87 14.82 -18.30
CA ALA A 355 -19.40 16.14 -17.90
C ALA A 355 -20.02 16.58 -16.56
N GLN A 356 -21.30 16.28 -16.35
CA GLN A 356 -21.98 16.56 -15.08
C GLN A 356 -21.37 15.74 -13.92
N TYR A 357 -21.06 14.47 -14.13
CA TYR A 357 -20.41 13.63 -13.11
C TYR A 357 -19.06 14.22 -12.69
N ILE A 358 -18.21 14.57 -13.66
CA ILE A 358 -16.90 15.20 -13.40
C ILE A 358 -17.07 16.50 -12.63
N LYS A 359 -18.00 17.36 -13.07
CA LYS A 359 -18.28 18.62 -12.38
C LYS A 359 -18.73 18.41 -10.93
N MET A 360 -19.60 17.43 -10.67
CA MET A 360 -20.05 17.12 -9.31
C MET A 360 -18.87 16.66 -8.43
N SER A 361 -17.95 15.83 -8.95
CA SER A 361 -16.71 15.47 -8.25
C SER A 361 -15.88 16.69 -7.90
N GLU A 362 -15.67 17.59 -8.85
CA GLU A 362 -14.90 18.84 -8.65
C GLU A 362 -15.54 19.74 -7.60
N ASP A 363 -16.88 19.86 -7.60
CA ASP A 363 -17.61 20.65 -6.61
C ASP A 363 -17.47 20.07 -5.18
N TYR A 364 -17.53 18.74 -5.02
CA TYR A 364 -17.29 18.07 -3.73
C TYR A 364 -15.86 18.29 -3.24
N LEU A 365 -14.87 18.15 -4.12
CA LEU A 365 -13.45 18.35 -3.80
C LEU A 365 -13.16 19.81 -3.41
N ALA A 366 -13.75 20.78 -4.10
CA ALA A 366 -13.61 22.20 -3.78
C ALA A 366 -14.19 22.54 -2.40
N ALA A 367 -15.39 22.01 -2.09
CA ALA A 367 -16.02 22.19 -0.79
C ALA A 367 -15.19 21.57 0.35
N MET A 368 -14.67 20.35 0.13
CA MET A 368 -13.77 19.69 1.08
C MET A 368 -12.48 20.48 1.28
N THR A 369 -11.83 20.92 0.19
CA THR A 369 -10.59 21.69 0.23
C THR A 369 -10.73 22.95 1.09
N ALA A 370 -11.86 23.65 1.02
CA ALA A 370 -12.14 24.81 1.86
C ALA A 370 -12.24 24.47 3.36
N LYS A 371 -12.60 23.23 3.71
CA LYS A 371 -12.75 22.75 5.08
C LYS A 371 -11.44 22.20 5.68
N LEU A 372 -10.52 21.70 4.85
CA LEU A 372 -9.28 21.06 5.29
C LEU A 372 -8.43 21.89 6.27
N PRO A 373 -8.26 23.23 6.13
CA PRO A 373 -7.45 24.02 7.08
C PRO A 373 -7.94 23.99 8.52
N GLU A 374 -9.21 23.62 8.77
CA GLU A 374 -9.74 23.45 10.13
C GLU A 374 -9.33 22.11 10.78
N TYR A 375 -8.87 21.16 9.98
CA TYR A 375 -8.59 19.77 10.38
C TYR A 375 -7.11 19.38 10.22
N PHE A 376 -6.41 19.99 9.26
CA PHE A 376 -5.04 19.61 8.89
C PHE A 376 -4.09 20.80 8.93
N GLY A 377 -2.94 20.62 9.59
CA GLY A 377 -1.87 21.62 9.65
C GLY A 377 -0.96 21.64 8.41
N ILE A 378 -1.06 20.62 7.54
CA ILE A 378 -0.29 20.49 6.30
C ILE A 378 -1.26 20.12 5.18
N LEU A 379 -1.16 20.80 4.05
CA LEU A 379 -1.97 20.59 2.85
C LEU A 379 -1.04 20.36 1.65
N PRO A 380 -1.46 19.57 0.65
CA PRO A 380 -0.64 19.30 -0.53
C PRO A 380 -0.48 20.55 -1.39
N LYS A 381 0.69 20.70 -2.01
CA LYS A 381 0.97 21.72 -3.05
C LYS A 381 0.62 21.18 -4.44
N ALA A 382 0.78 19.87 -4.66
CA ALA A 382 0.46 19.23 -5.92
C ALA A 382 -1.02 19.44 -6.28
N LYS A 383 -1.30 19.58 -7.57
CA LYS A 383 -2.66 19.76 -8.08
C LYS A 383 -3.34 18.41 -8.28
N LEU A 384 -4.68 18.41 -8.24
CA LEU A 384 -5.54 17.29 -8.60
C LEU A 384 -6.41 17.66 -9.80
N VAL A 385 -6.57 16.73 -10.74
CA VAL A 385 -7.54 16.84 -11.84
C VAL A 385 -8.46 15.62 -11.83
N VAL A 386 -9.73 15.82 -12.18
CA VAL A 386 -10.70 14.73 -12.38
C VAL A 386 -10.81 14.46 -13.88
N LYS A 387 -10.60 13.21 -14.31
CA LYS A 387 -10.53 12.83 -15.73
C LYS A 387 -11.26 11.52 -15.98
N ARG A 388 -11.90 11.39 -17.15
CA ARG A 388 -12.39 10.08 -17.64
C ARG A 388 -11.22 9.18 -18.07
N VAL A 389 -11.34 7.87 -17.80
CA VAL A 389 -10.41 6.85 -18.31
C VAL A 389 -10.46 6.78 -19.84
N GLU A 390 -9.31 6.51 -20.46
CA GLU A 390 -9.18 6.43 -21.90
C GLU A 390 -10.02 5.27 -22.49
N PRO A 391 -10.79 5.47 -23.58
CA PRO A 391 -11.76 4.48 -24.07
C PRO A 391 -11.22 3.08 -24.36
N PHE A 392 -9.94 2.93 -24.75
CA PHE A 392 -9.36 1.64 -25.12
C PHE A 392 -9.16 0.68 -23.93
N ARG A 393 -9.12 1.22 -22.69
CA ARG A 393 -8.94 0.45 -21.45
C ARG A 393 -10.08 0.67 -20.45
N GLU A 394 -11.06 1.48 -20.83
CA GLU A 394 -12.16 1.83 -19.94
C GLU A 394 -13.14 0.67 -19.83
N GLU A 395 -13.28 0.14 -18.62
CA GLU A 395 -14.22 -0.94 -18.33
C GLU A 395 -15.57 -0.40 -17.87
N ALA A 396 -16.66 -0.99 -18.38
CA ALA A 396 -18.00 -0.68 -17.91
C ALA A 396 -18.15 -1.11 -16.44
N GLY A 397 -18.48 -0.16 -15.57
CA GLY A 397 -18.54 -0.40 -14.11
C GLY A 397 -17.18 -0.60 -13.45
N GLY A 398 -16.07 -0.21 -14.11
CA GLY A 398 -14.74 -0.23 -13.53
C GLY A 398 -14.64 0.64 -12.27
N ALA A 399 -13.78 0.22 -11.33
CA ALA A 399 -13.53 0.98 -10.11
C ALA A 399 -12.81 2.30 -10.45
N GLN A 400 -13.30 3.38 -9.86
CA GLN A 400 -12.61 4.68 -9.92
C GLN A 400 -11.27 4.56 -9.19
N HIS A 401 -10.26 5.34 -9.60
CA HIS A 401 -8.93 5.24 -9.01
C HIS A 401 -8.13 6.55 -9.10
N TYR A 402 -7.20 6.73 -8.16
CA TYR A 402 -6.25 7.81 -8.12
C TYR A 402 -4.92 7.42 -8.78
N PHE A 403 -4.29 8.37 -9.46
CA PHE A 403 -2.91 8.27 -9.91
C PHE A 403 -2.06 9.42 -9.33
N PRO A 404 -0.90 9.13 -8.69
CA PRO A 404 -0.06 10.15 -8.07
C PRO A 404 0.50 11.22 -9.01
N SER A 405 0.70 12.42 -8.45
CA SER A 405 1.56 13.44 -9.05
C SER A 405 3.02 12.98 -9.14
N THR A 406 3.80 13.65 -9.98
CA THR A 406 5.27 13.53 -9.90
C THR A 406 5.78 14.26 -8.65
N PRO A 407 6.90 13.82 -8.04
CA PRO A 407 7.51 14.51 -6.90
C PRO A 407 7.88 15.98 -7.18
N ASP A 408 8.21 16.31 -8.44
CA ASP A 408 8.51 17.67 -8.87
C ASP A 408 7.26 18.54 -9.15
N GLY A 409 6.06 17.96 -9.05
CA GLY A 409 4.78 18.63 -9.28
C GLY A 409 4.46 18.98 -10.73
N THR A 410 5.29 18.57 -11.70
CA THR A 410 5.06 18.87 -13.13
C THR A 410 3.84 18.15 -13.70
N ARG A 411 3.58 16.91 -13.25
CA ARG A 411 2.35 16.17 -13.54
C ARG A 411 1.42 16.21 -12.33
N PRO A 412 0.16 16.66 -12.48
CA PRO A 412 -0.80 16.65 -11.38
C PRO A 412 -1.21 15.22 -11.02
N GLY A 413 -1.73 15.04 -9.81
CA GLY A 413 -2.47 13.83 -9.48
C GLY A 413 -3.77 13.77 -10.28
N VAL A 414 -4.23 12.56 -10.58
CA VAL A 414 -5.43 12.35 -11.41
C VAL A 414 -6.40 11.44 -10.68
N PHE A 415 -7.63 11.91 -10.44
CA PHE A 415 -8.76 11.06 -10.14
C PHE A 415 -9.38 10.60 -11.46
N TYR A 416 -9.15 9.33 -11.80
CA TYR A 416 -9.72 8.68 -12.97
C TYR A 416 -11.13 8.12 -12.71
N ALA A 417 -12.04 8.45 -13.62
CA ALA A 417 -13.42 7.98 -13.60
C ALA A 417 -13.78 7.10 -14.80
N HIS A 418 -14.37 5.92 -14.55
CA HIS A 418 -14.88 5.02 -15.58
C HIS A 418 -16.32 5.39 -15.94
N LEU A 419 -16.50 6.14 -17.01
CA LEU A 419 -17.76 6.76 -17.44
C LEU A 419 -18.27 6.20 -18.79
N SER A 420 -17.80 5.02 -19.21
CA SER A 420 -18.26 4.33 -20.42
C SER A 420 -19.74 3.92 -20.32
N ASP A 421 -20.18 3.50 -19.13
CA ASP A 421 -21.58 3.21 -18.81
C ASP A 421 -22.03 4.00 -17.56
N MET A 422 -22.75 5.10 -17.78
CA MET A 422 -23.25 5.95 -16.70
C MET A 422 -24.29 5.26 -15.81
N LYS A 423 -24.89 4.15 -16.26
CA LYS A 423 -25.82 3.37 -15.43
C LYS A 423 -25.11 2.66 -14.28
N ALA A 424 -23.82 2.41 -14.43
CA ALA A 424 -22.97 1.84 -13.39
C ALA A 424 -22.39 2.91 -12.43
N MET A 425 -22.73 4.19 -12.63
CA MET A 425 -22.16 5.34 -11.93
C MET A 425 -23.22 6.10 -11.11
N PRO A 426 -23.79 5.49 -10.07
CA PRO A 426 -24.82 6.15 -9.28
C PRO A 426 -24.26 7.37 -8.55
N THR A 427 -25.00 8.48 -8.60
CA THR A 427 -24.57 9.77 -8.01
C THR A 427 -24.46 9.75 -6.48
N TYR A 428 -25.17 8.86 -5.79
CA TYR A 428 -25.13 8.79 -4.33
C TYR A 428 -23.80 8.28 -3.78
N THR A 429 -22.97 7.57 -4.56
CA THR A 429 -21.63 7.14 -4.13
C THR A 429 -20.56 8.20 -4.40
N LEU A 430 -20.88 9.22 -5.17
CA LEU A 430 -19.89 10.14 -5.74
C LEU A 430 -19.15 10.95 -4.68
N GLU A 431 -19.86 11.44 -3.66
CA GLU A 431 -19.25 12.24 -2.59
C GLU A 431 -18.18 11.42 -1.85
N ALA A 432 -18.46 10.15 -1.54
CA ALA A 432 -17.51 9.26 -0.88
C ALA A 432 -16.29 8.94 -1.76
N ILE A 433 -16.52 8.63 -3.04
CA ILE A 433 -15.44 8.36 -4.00
C ILE A 433 -14.55 9.61 -4.17
N ALA A 434 -15.14 10.80 -4.27
CA ALA A 434 -14.38 12.04 -4.40
C ALA A 434 -13.44 12.25 -3.20
N TYR A 435 -13.90 11.96 -1.99
CA TYR A 435 -13.07 12.08 -0.79
C TYR A 435 -12.00 10.99 -0.69
N HIS A 436 -12.32 9.77 -1.11
CA HIS A 436 -11.39 8.65 -1.17
C HIS A 436 -10.22 8.90 -2.14
N GLU A 437 -10.53 9.23 -3.41
CA GLU A 437 -9.52 9.39 -4.46
C GLU A 437 -8.81 10.75 -4.38
N GLY A 438 -9.52 11.78 -3.92
CA GLY A 438 -9.02 13.14 -3.86
C GLY A 438 -8.60 13.55 -2.45
N VAL A 439 -9.33 14.51 -1.88
CA VAL A 439 -9.05 15.08 -0.56
C VAL A 439 -10.22 14.80 0.40
N PRO A 440 -9.97 14.41 1.66
CA PRO A 440 -8.66 14.24 2.30
C PRO A 440 -7.98 12.88 2.03
N GLY A 441 -8.46 12.06 1.08
CA GLY A 441 -7.95 10.72 0.78
C GLY A 441 -6.61 10.68 0.02
N HIS A 442 -6.54 9.84 -1.02
CA HIS A 442 -5.29 9.45 -1.69
C HIS A 442 -4.47 10.63 -2.21
N HIS A 443 -5.10 11.60 -2.89
CA HIS A 443 -4.35 12.74 -3.39
C HIS A 443 -3.65 13.51 -2.27
N MET A 444 -4.37 13.81 -1.19
CA MET A 444 -3.79 14.53 -0.06
C MET A 444 -2.68 13.73 0.61
N GLN A 445 -2.91 12.44 0.87
CA GLN A 445 -1.95 11.59 1.57
C GLN A 445 -0.66 11.38 0.77
N ILE A 446 -0.78 11.05 -0.51
CA ILE A 446 0.38 10.75 -1.36
C ILE A 446 1.14 12.03 -1.72
N ALA A 447 0.44 13.11 -2.07
CA ALA A 447 1.11 14.38 -2.39
C ALA A 447 1.85 14.94 -1.18
N ILE A 448 1.27 14.91 0.03
CA ILE A 448 2.00 15.34 1.23
C ILE A 448 3.23 14.45 1.43
N ALA A 449 3.11 13.13 1.33
CA ALA A 449 4.25 12.21 1.49
C ALA A 449 5.41 12.54 0.55
N GLN A 450 5.12 12.82 -0.72
CA GLN A 450 6.11 13.22 -1.73
C GLN A 450 6.76 14.58 -1.43
N GLU A 451 6.04 15.49 -0.77
CA GLU A 451 6.48 16.86 -0.47
C GLU A 451 7.22 17.01 0.87
N LEU A 452 7.31 15.93 1.66
CA LEU A 452 7.98 15.93 2.96
C LEU A 452 9.48 16.24 2.84
N THR A 453 9.98 17.03 3.79
CA THR A 453 11.40 17.39 3.92
C THR A 453 11.94 16.94 5.29
N GLY A 454 13.24 16.68 5.38
CA GLY A 454 13.89 16.26 6.63
C GLY A 454 13.79 14.76 6.92
N ILE A 455 13.30 13.98 5.96
CA ILE A 455 13.33 12.52 5.93
C ILE A 455 14.03 12.05 4.65
N PRO A 456 14.60 10.84 4.61
CA PRO A 456 15.25 10.32 3.42
C PRO A 456 14.26 10.10 2.27
N LYS A 457 14.73 10.23 1.02
CA LYS A 457 13.90 10.19 -0.19
C LYS A 457 13.14 8.90 -0.37
N PHE A 458 13.71 7.75 -0.01
CA PHE A 458 12.99 6.48 -0.12
C PHE A 458 11.69 6.49 0.69
N ARG A 459 11.68 7.16 1.85
CA ARG A 459 10.46 7.30 2.65
C ARG A 459 9.41 8.10 1.89
N THR A 460 9.75 9.18 1.20
CA THR A 460 8.73 9.96 0.46
C THR A 460 8.06 9.18 -0.68
N GLN A 461 8.66 8.04 -1.08
CA GLN A 461 8.16 7.16 -2.14
C GLN A 461 7.67 5.79 -1.63
N TYR A 462 7.79 5.50 -0.33
CA TYR A 462 7.41 4.20 0.22
C TYR A 462 5.88 4.00 0.19
N GLY A 463 5.45 2.78 -0.13
CA GLY A 463 4.04 2.40 -0.20
C GLY A 463 3.70 1.17 0.62
N SER A 464 2.63 1.25 1.40
CA SER A 464 1.98 0.11 2.05
C SER A 464 0.50 0.10 1.68
N THR A 465 0.01 -1.01 1.10
CA THR A 465 -1.39 -1.13 0.67
C THR A 465 -2.35 -0.86 1.82
N ALA A 466 -2.14 -1.49 2.98
CA ALA A 466 -3.03 -1.28 4.13
C ALA A 466 -3.02 0.16 4.63
N TYR A 467 -1.87 0.82 4.61
CA TYR A 467 -1.81 2.23 4.99
C TYR A 467 -2.54 3.13 3.98
N GLN A 468 -2.23 3.02 2.69
CA GLN A 468 -2.79 3.87 1.64
C GLN A 468 -4.30 3.66 1.50
N GLU A 469 -4.74 2.41 1.39
CA GLU A 469 -6.14 2.06 1.21
C GLU A 469 -6.95 2.22 2.51
N GLY A 470 -6.32 1.94 3.65
CA GLY A 470 -6.89 2.24 4.96
C GLY A 470 -7.11 3.73 5.17
N TRP A 471 -6.17 4.58 4.73
CA TRP A 471 -6.31 6.03 4.76
C TRP A 471 -7.44 6.50 3.87
N GLY A 472 -7.50 6.04 2.61
CA GLY A 472 -8.58 6.36 1.68
C GLY A 472 -9.94 6.06 2.31
N LEU A 473 -10.12 4.85 2.86
CA LEU A 473 -11.37 4.44 3.50
C LEU A 473 -11.66 5.18 4.82
N TYR A 474 -10.64 5.46 5.63
CA TYR A 474 -10.77 6.28 6.84
C TYR A 474 -11.20 7.71 6.50
N SER A 475 -10.69 8.27 5.39
CA SER A 475 -11.00 9.63 4.94
C SER A 475 -12.48 9.81 4.60
N GLU A 476 -13.13 8.76 4.08
CA GLU A 476 -14.58 8.74 3.84
C GLU A 476 -15.36 8.87 5.16
N ALA A 477 -14.96 8.12 6.19
CA ALA A 477 -15.58 8.22 7.51
C ALA A 477 -15.31 9.57 8.18
N LEU A 478 -14.06 10.05 8.11
CA LEU A 478 -13.66 11.36 8.65
C LEU A 478 -14.44 12.51 8.01
N SER A 479 -14.74 12.42 6.72
CA SER A 479 -15.49 13.45 6.00
C SER A 479 -16.90 13.66 6.59
N LYS A 480 -17.51 12.62 7.19
CA LYS A 480 -18.76 12.76 7.94
C LYS A 480 -18.57 13.56 9.22
N ASP A 481 -17.50 13.30 9.98
CA ASP A 481 -17.14 14.08 11.17
C ASP A 481 -16.91 15.57 10.80
N MET A 482 -16.45 15.85 9.58
CA MET A 482 -16.22 17.19 9.04
C MET A 482 -17.52 17.93 8.62
N GLY A 483 -18.67 17.26 8.66
CA GLY A 483 -19.99 17.84 8.34
C GLY A 483 -20.44 17.66 6.88
N PHE A 484 -19.82 16.75 6.14
CA PHE A 484 -20.24 16.35 4.79
C PHE A 484 -21.28 15.21 4.83
N TYR A 485 -21.73 14.74 3.66
CA TYR A 485 -22.84 13.78 3.52
C TYR A 485 -24.17 14.27 4.10
N LYS A 486 -24.53 15.52 3.77
CA LYS A 486 -25.78 16.15 4.24
C LYS A 486 -27.02 15.47 3.67
N ASP A 487 -26.92 14.98 2.44
CA ASP A 487 -27.94 14.13 1.83
C ASP A 487 -27.86 12.72 2.43
N PRO A 488 -28.94 12.18 3.03
CA PRO A 488 -28.96 10.83 3.57
C PRO A 488 -28.59 9.77 2.53
N TYR A 489 -28.91 9.96 1.24
CA TYR A 489 -28.50 9.01 0.20
C TYR A 489 -26.99 9.04 -0.05
N SER A 490 -26.37 10.21 0.10
CA SER A 490 -24.91 10.33 0.03
C SER A 490 -24.22 9.67 1.24
N ASP A 491 -24.80 9.82 2.45
CA ASP A 491 -24.32 9.08 3.63
C ASP A 491 -24.51 7.56 3.49
N PHE A 492 -25.58 7.13 2.82
CA PHE A 492 -25.72 5.74 2.41
C PHE A 492 -24.65 5.33 1.40
N GLY A 493 -24.26 6.20 0.48
CA GLY A 493 -23.15 5.97 -0.45
C GLY A 493 -21.82 5.73 0.24
N ARG A 494 -21.51 6.52 1.28
CA ARG A 494 -20.36 6.28 2.18
C ARG A 494 -20.43 4.90 2.83
N LEU A 495 -21.58 4.53 3.42
CA LEU A 495 -21.75 3.18 3.97
C LEU A 495 -21.68 2.09 2.88
N GLY A 496 -22.14 2.38 1.66
CA GLY A 496 -22.07 1.52 0.49
C GLY A 496 -20.62 1.21 0.07
N ALA A 497 -19.74 2.21 0.14
CA ALA A 497 -18.31 2.04 -0.07
C ALA A 497 -17.66 1.26 1.09
N GLU A 498 -18.06 1.54 2.34
CA GLU A 498 -17.54 0.85 3.53
C GLU A 498 -17.93 -0.63 3.60
N ILE A 499 -19.22 -0.96 3.36
CA ILE A 499 -19.71 -2.34 3.39
C ILE A 499 -19.01 -3.19 2.34
N TRP A 500 -18.71 -2.62 1.17
CA TRP A 500 -17.94 -3.31 0.13
C TRP A 500 -16.59 -3.76 0.69
N ARG A 501 -15.85 -2.87 1.36
CA ARG A 501 -14.54 -3.19 1.94
C ARG A 501 -14.64 -4.15 3.14
N ALA A 502 -15.75 -4.16 3.88
CA ALA A 502 -16.01 -5.19 4.90
C ALA A 502 -16.31 -6.57 4.26
N ILE A 503 -17.11 -6.61 3.19
CA ILE A 503 -17.38 -7.82 2.40
C ILE A 503 -16.09 -8.40 1.83
N ARG A 504 -15.14 -7.55 1.38
CA ARG A 504 -13.83 -8.00 0.89
C ARG A 504 -13.08 -8.86 1.90
N LEU A 505 -13.13 -8.54 3.20
CA LEU A 505 -12.51 -9.37 4.25
C LEU A 505 -13.08 -10.79 4.24
N VAL A 506 -14.41 -10.91 4.15
CA VAL A 506 -15.12 -12.18 4.19
C VAL A 506 -14.94 -12.98 2.91
N VAL A 507 -15.04 -12.31 1.76
CA VAL A 507 -14.98 -12.94 0.44
C VAL A 507 -13.55 -13.40 0.12
N ASP A 508 -12.53 -12.58 0.37
CA ASP A 508 -11.13 -12.94 0.12
C ASP A 508 -10.73 -14.17 0.95
N THR A 509 -10.94 -14.12 2.27
CA THR A 509 -10.68 -15.26 3.16
C THR A 509 -11.61 -16.45 2.87
N GLY A 510 -12.84 -16.19 2.43
CA GLY A 510 -13.79 -17.20 1.97
C GLY A 510 -13.23 -18.01 0.79
N ILE A 511 -12.73 -17.31 -0.23
CA ILE A 511 -12.13 -17.92 -1.43
C ILE A 511 -10.83 -18.62 -1.08
N HIS A 512 -9.90 -17.91 -0.42
CA HIS A 512 -8.51 -18.33 -0.29
C HIS A 512 -8.23 -19.23 0.91
N SER A 513 -9.08 -19.26 1.93
CA SER A 513 -8.91 -20.11 3.12
C SER A 513 -10.06 -21.10 3.30
N LYS A 514 -11.31 -20.69 3.02
CA LYS A 514 -12.51 -21.52 3.26
C LYS A 514 -13.02 -22.29 2.04
N GLY A 515 -12.38 -22.13 0.89
CA GLY A 515 -12.71 -22.86 -0.34
C GLY A 515 -14.01 -22.43 -1.02
N TRP A 516 -14.44 -21.18 -0.85
CA TRP A 516 -15.60 -20.65 -1.56
C TRP A 516 -15.36 -20.61 -3.07
N SER A 517 -16.38 -20.97 -3.84
CA SER A 517 -16.42 -20.77 -5.29
C SER A 517 -16.69 -19.32 -5.66
N GLU A 518 -16.42 -18.95 -6.93
CA GLU A 518 -16.81 -17.65 -7.50
C GLU A 518 -18.29 -17.33 -7.22
N GLU A 519 -19.20 -18.30 -7.42
CA GLU A 519 -20.64 -18.07 -7.21
C GLU A 519 -21.02 -17.89 -5.74
N GLN A 520 -20.35 -18.58 -4.81
CA GLN A 520 -20.57 -18.36 -3.38
C GLN A 520 -20.12 -16.96 -2.95
N ALA A 521 -18.96 -16.53 -3.44
CA ALA A 521 -18.44 -15.18 -3.23
C ALA A 521 -19.36 -14.10 -3.82
N VAL A 522 -19.79 -14.26 -5.08
CA VAL A 522 -20.72 -13.33 -5.76
C VAL A 522 -22.04 -13.26 -5.00
N LYS A 523 -22.61 -14.42 -4.61
CA LYS A 523 -23.85 -14.46 -3.84
C LYS A 523 -23.72 -13.73 -2.51
N TYR A 524 -22.67 -14.02 -1.73
CA TYR A 524 -22.44 -13.35 -0.46
C TYR A 524 -22.37 -11.83 -0.63
N PHE A 525 -21.68 -11.36 -1.67
CA PHE A 525 -21.58 -9.94 -1.96
C PHE A 525 -22.96 -9.31 -2.25
N LEU A 526 -23.74 -9.92 -3.14
CA LEU A 526 -25.06 -9.41 -3.56
C LEU A 526 -26.09 -9.38 -2.44
N ASP A 527 -26.01 -10.34 -1.52
CA ASP A 527 -26.87 -10.42 -0.33
C ASP A 527 -26.53 -9.33 0.71
N ASN A 528 -25.31 -8.78 0.68
CA ASN A 528 -24.78 -7.93 1.74
C ASN A 528 -24.48 -6.47 1.35
N GLY A 529 -24.58 -6.07 0.08
CA GLY A 529 -24.31 -4.67 -0.30
C GLY A 529 -25.00 -4.23 -1.59
N PRO A 530 -25.11 -2.90 -1.85
CA PRO A 530 -25.87 -2.34 -2.97
C PRO A 530 -25.14 -2.39 -4.31
N THR A 531 -23.97 -3.02 -4.44
CA THR A 531 -23.21 -3.06 -5.70
C THR A 531 -23.94 -3.89 -6.78
N PRO A 532 -23.98 -3.44 -8.06
CA PRO A 532 -24.52 -4.23 -9.17
C PRO A 532 -23.71 -5.51 -9.47
N GLU A 533 -24.38 -6.57 -9.94
CA GLU A 533 -23.75 -7.89 -10.17
C GLU A 533 -22.53 -7.87 -11.10
N GLY A 534 -22.58 -7.11 -12.19
CA GLY A 534 -21.44 -7.03 -13.12
C GLY A 534 -20.16 -6.54 -12.44
N ALA A 535 -20.26 -5.51 -11.60
CA ALA A 535 -19.14 -5.00 -10.82
C ALA A 535 -18.71 -6.00 -9.74
N VAL A 536 -19.67 -6.62 -9.04
CA VAL A 536 -19.38 -7.68 -8.06
C VAL A 536 -18.57 -8.82 -8.68
N ARG A 537 -18.98 -9.35 -9.82
CA ARG A 537 -18.33 -10.49 -10.46
C ARG A 537 -16.93 -10.15 -10.96
N SER A 538 -16.75 -8.96 -11.55
CA SER A 538 -15.43 -8.45 -11.94
C SER A 538 -14.47 -8.42 -10.74
N GLU A 539 -14.98 -7.96 -9.60
CA GLU A 539 -14.20 -7.82 -8.38
C GLU A 539 -13.92 -9.14 -7.66
N VAL A 540 -14.89 -10.06 -7.60
CA VAL A 540 -14.65 -11.42 -7.11
C VAL A 540 -13.54 -12.10 -7.91
N ARG A 541 -13.53 -11.93 -9.24
CA ARG A 541 -12.46 -12.45 -10.11
C ARG A 541 -11.11 -11.80 -9.83
N ARG A 542 -11.08 -10.49 -9.56
CA ARG A 542 -9.87 -9.79 -9.08
C ARG A 542 -9.38 -10.42 -7.77
N TYR A 543 -10.26 -10.66 -6.80
CA TYR A 543 -9.86 -11.23 -5.50
C TYR A 543 -9.23 -12.61 -5.69
N ILE A 544 -9.83 -13.46 -6.54
CA ILE A 544 -9.29 -14.78 -6.87
C ILE A 544 -7.84 -14.71 -7.40
N VAL A 545 -7.52 -13.72 -8.24
CA VAL A 545 -6.18 -13.61 -8.85
C VAL A 545 -5.18 -12.80 -8.03
N TRP A 546 -5.63 -12.00 -7.07
CA TRP A 546 -4.80 -11.19 -6.17
C TRP A 546 -5.09 -11.48 -4.69
N PRO A 547 -4.60 -12.63 -4.19
CA PRO A 547 -4.91 -13.07 -2.83
C PRO A 547 -4.48 -12.04 -1.78
N GLY A 548 -5.38 -11.72 -0.84
CA GLY A 548 -5.08 -10.93 0.34
C GLY A 548 -5.12 -9.41 0.14
N GLN A 549 -4.95 -8.91 -1.10
CA GLN A 549 -4.93 -7.47 -1.38
C GLN A 549 -6.25 -6.78 -0.97
N ALA A 550 -7.37 -7.46 -1.20
CA ALA A 550 -8.69 -6.94 -0.87
C ALA A 550 -8.89 -6.74 0.66
N THR A 551 -8.09 -7.42 1.49
CA THR A 551 -8.19 -7.33 2.95
C THR A 551 -7.55 -6.06 3.53
N ALA A 552 -6.59 -5.47 2.81
CA ALA A 552 -5.78 -4.36 3.26
C ALA A 552 -6.61 -3.11 3.59
N TYR A 553 -7.65 -2.81 2.79
CA TYR A 553 -8.50 -1.63 2.92
C TYR A 553 -9.13 -1.51 4.32
N LYS A 554 -9.91 -2.51 4.72
CA LYS A 554 -10.71 -2.43 5.95
C LYS A 554 -9.84 -2.68 7.18
N ILE A 555 -8.86 -3.57 7.10
CA ILE A 555 -7.87 -3.77 8.18
C ILE A 555 -7.07 -2.48 8.42
N GLY A 556 -6.64 -1.81 7.35
CA GLY A 556 -5.97 -0.51 7.43
C GLY A 556 -6.81 0.56 8.10
N MET A 557 -8.07 0.73 7.67
CA MET A 557 -9.01 1.67 8.28
C MET A 557 -9.20 1.38 9.78
N ILE A 558 -9.47 0.13 10.13
CA ILE A 558 -9.65 -0.29 11.53
C ILE A 558 -8.42 0.10 12.34
N LYS A 559 -7.22 -0.18 11.82
CA LYS A 559 -6.00 0.13 12.58
C LYS A 559 -5.77 1.63 12.75
N ILE A 560 -6.05 2.44 11.74
CA ILE A 560 -6.00 3.91 11.85
C ILE A 560 -7.00 4.40 12.91
N GLN A 561 -8.22 3.85 12.93
CA GLN A 561 -9.23 4.20 13.92
C GLN A 561 -8.83 3.79 15.35
N GLU A 562 -8.26 2.60 15.53
CA GLU A 562 -7.70 2.15 16.81
C GLU A 562 -6.60 3.09 17.32
N LEU A 563 -5.66 3.46 16.45
CA LEU A 563 -4.56 4.37 16.79
C LEU A 563 -5.09 5.76 17.15
N ARG A 564 -6.11 6.26 16.44
CA ARG A 564 -6.80 7.51 16.78
C ARG A 564 -7.46 7.44 18.15
N ALA A 565 -8.18 6.35 18.43
CA ALA A 565 -8.86 6.15 19.70
C ALA A 565 -7.86 6.04 20.86
N LEU A 566 -6.73 5.35 20.66
CA LEU A 566 -5.65 5.26 21.64
C LEU A 566 -5.06 6.63 21.94
N ALA A 567 -4.70 7.40 20.91
CA ALA A 567 -4.17 8.76 21.11
C ALA A 567 -5.17 9.68 21.82
N GLN A 568 -6.46 9.59 21.48
CA GLN A 568 -7.51 10.33 22.17
C GLN A 568 -7.57 9.99 23.66
N LYS A 569 -7.45 8.71 23.99
CA LYS A 569 -7.43 8.22 25.38
C LYS A 569 -6.18 8.71 26.12
N GLU A 570 -4.99 8.57 25.54
CA GLU A 570 -3.72 8.90 26.19
C GLU A 570 -3.50 10.41 26.34
N LEU A 571 -3.94 11.21 25.37
CA LEU A 571 -3.76 12.66 25.39
C LEU A 571 -4.88 13.39 26.15
N GLY A 572 -6.07 12.80 26.28
CA GLY A 572 -7.21 13.40 26.99
C GLY A 572 -7.52 14.80 26.47
N ASP A 573 -7.56 15.80 27.36
CA ASP A 573 -7.82 17.21 26.99
C ASP A 573 -6.73 17.82 26.10
N LYS A 574 -5.52 17.25 26.08
CA LYS A 574 -4.44 17.65 25.17
C LYS A 574 -4.65 17.12 23.75
N PHE A 575 -5.64 16.25 23.54
CA PHE A 575 -6.11 15.92 22.22
C PHE A 575 -6.93 17.12 21.69
N THR A 576 -6.23 18.11 21.14
CA THR A 576 -6.81 19.35 20.59
C THR A 576 -7.55 19.09 19.28
N THR A 577 -8.26 20.05 18.70
CA THR A 577 -8.88 19.87 17.37
C THR A 577 -7.85 19.62 16.26
N LEU A 578 -6.62 20.16 16.35
CA LEU A 578 -5.54 19.82 15.43
C LEU A 578 -4.95 18.43 15.72
N ASP A 579 -4.84 18.01 16.98
CA ASP A 579 -4.41 16.64 17.34
C ASP A 579 -5.49 15.57 17.11
N ARG A 580 -6.77 15.95 17.21
CA ARG A 580 -7.99 15.14 16.94
C ARG A 580 -8.09 14.72 15.49
N HIS A 581 -7.48 15.48 14.62
CA HIS A 581 -7.65 15.42 13.17
C HIS A 581 -6.34 15.30 12.40
N GLY A 582 -5.18 15.34 13.06
CA GLY A 582 -3.98 14.79 12.47
C GLY A 582 -2.62 15.44 12.73
N GLU A 583 -2.49 16.53 13.46
CA GLU A 583 -1.17 17.18 13.50
C GLU A 583 -0.07 16.30 14.12
N SER A 584 -0.37 15.46 15.12
CA SER A 584 0.59 14.49 15.68
C SER A 584 0.44 13.07 15.10
N LEU A 585 -0.79 12.68 14.76
CA LEU A 585 -1.17 11.32 14.35
C LEU A 585 -1.18 11.16 12.83
N VAL A 586 -1.55 12.19 12.09
CA VAL A 586 -1.39 12.31 10.64
C VAL A 586 0.00 12.84 10.32
N ARG A 587 0.71 13.62 11.16
CA ARG A 587 2.19 13.67 11.03
C ARG A 587 2.77 12.28 11.21
N ARG A 588 2.49 11.57 12.30
CA ARG A 588 3.11 10.24 12.47
C ARG A 588 2.63 9.26 11.40
N ALA A 589 1.36 9.17 11.06
CA ALA A 589 0.89 8.28 10.01
C ALA A 589 1.36 8.70 8.59
N LEU A 590 1.35 10.01 8.24
CA LEU A 590 1.89 10.52 6.95
C LEU A 590 3.42 10.49 6.88
N LEU A 591 4.12 10.75 7.98
CA LEU A 591 5.59 10.73 8.03
C LEU A 591 6.08 9.30 8.11
N SER A 592 5.43 8.45 8.89
CA SER A 592 5.98 7.16 9.23
C SER A 592 5.88 6.20 8.06
N LEU A 593 4.87 6.33 7.18
CA LEU A 593 4.62 5.43 6.03
C LEU A 593 4.82 3.96 6.40
N THR A 594 4.67 3.65 7.68
CA THR A 594 5.25 2.45 8.24
C THR A 594 4.16 1.41 8.19
N PRO A 595 4.52 0.17 7.84
CA PRO A 595 3.73 -1.00 8.15
C PRO A 595 3.02 -0.84 9.50
N LEU A 596 1.74 -1.18 9.56
CA LEU A 596 0.88 -0.99 10.74
C LEU A 596 1.50 -1.60 12.01
N ALA A 597 2.33 -2.64 11.85
CA ALA A 597 3.16 -3.23 12.90
C ALA A 597 4.12 -2.23 13.59
N LEU A 598 4.77 -1.33 12.84
CA LEU A 598 5.67 -0.30 13.40
C LEU A 598 4.88 0.86 14.02
N LEU A 599 3.72 1.21 13.46
CA LEU A 599 2.79 2.17 14.07
C LEU A 599 2.25 1.67 15.42
N ALA A 600 1.97 0.38 15.54
CA ALA A 600 1.59 -0.24 16.82
C ALA A 600 2.73 -0.17 17.85
N ALA A 601 3.98 -0.39 17.43
CA ALA A 601 5.15 -0.27 18.30
C ALA A 601 5.45 1.17 18.76
N CYS A 602 5.03 2.19 18.01
CA CYS A 602 5.14 3.61 18.38
C CYS A 602 3.94 4.14 19.20
N GLY A 603 2.81 3.44 19.21
CA GLY A 603 1.57 3.84 19.90
C GLY A 603 1.60 3.64 21.42
N ASP A 604 2.56 2.87 21.92
CA ASP A 604 2.70 2.57 23.34
C ASP A 604 3.46 3.72 24.03
N GLY A 605 2.69 4.67 24.55
CA GLY A 605 3.15 5.93 25.13
C GLY A 605 4.39 5.82 26.05
N VAL A 606 5.26 6.82 25.89
CA VAL A 606 6.60 7.01 26.47
C VAL A 606 7.65 6.11 25.82
N PRO A 607 8.70 6.67 25.18
CA PRO A 607 9.79 5.87 24.65
C PRO A 607 10.46 5.12 25.81
N LEU A 608 10.21 3.83 25.92
CA LEU A 608 11.03 2.93 26.71
C LEU A 608 12.34 2.77 25.94
N SER A 609 13.45 3.22 26.53
CA SER A 609 14.79 3.07 25.99
C SER A 609 15.64 2.17 26.88
N GLY A 610 16.63 1.51 26.27
CA GLY A 610 17.58 0.64 26.97
C GLY A 610 16.92 -0.49 27.76
N GLU A 611 17.29 -0.63 29.03
CA GLU A 611 16.90 -1.76 29.90
C GLU A 611 15.38 -1.81 30.17
N ALA A 612 14.69 -0.67 30.05
CA ALA A 612 13.24 -0.61 30.17
C ALA A 612 12.54 -1.33 29.00
N ARG A 613 13.11 -1.20 27.80
CA ARG A 613 12.62 -1.89 26.60
C ARG A 613 12.90 -3.39 26.68
N ALA A 614 14.10 -3.77 27.12
CA ALA A 614 14.46 -5.18 27.30
C ALA A 614 13.56 -5.90 28.33
N ALA A 615 13.22 -5.24 29.45
CA ALA A 615 12.29 -5.77 30.45
C ALA A 615 10.84 -5.91 29.90
N TYR A 616 10.41 -4.95 29.08
CA TYR A 616 9.13 -5.02 28.39
C TYR A 616 9.08 -6.18 27.39
N ASP A 617 10.11 -6.31 26.55
CA ASP A 617 10.21 -7.36 25.53
C ASP A 617 10.27 -8.75 26.18
N LEU A 618 10.93 -8.91 27.34
CA LEU A 618 10.93 -10.15 28.13
C LEU A 618 9.53 -10.52 28.65
N CYS A 619 8.75 -9.54 29.10
CA CYS A 619 7.37 -9.77 29.54
C CYS A 619 6.46 -10.19 28.37
N VAL A 620 6.61 -9.53 27.21
CA VAL A 620 5.86 -9.89 26.00
C VAL A 620 6.26 -11.28 25.50
N ALA A 621 7.55 -11.62 25.52
CA ALA A 621 8.04 -12.95 25.17
C ALA A 621 7.50 -14.06 26.12
N GLY A 622 7.16 -13.69 27.36
CA GLY A 622 6.49 -14.55 28.33
C GLY A 622 4.97 -14.67 28.15
N GLY A 623 4.39 -14.06 27.10
CA GLY A 623 2.96 -14.09 26.79
C GLY A 623 2.12 -13.02 27.49
N GLY A 624 2.74 -11.97 28.04
CA GLY A 624 2.02 -10.84 28.64
C GLY A 624 1.47 -9.87 27.58
N GLU A 625 0.27 -9.34 27.81
CA GLU A 625 -0.32 -8.29 26.97
C GLU A 625 0.42 -6.95 27.16
N ALA A 626 0.49 -6.13 26.12
CA ALA A 626 1.28 -4.88 26.10
C ALA A 626 0.99 -3.94 27.29
N ALA A 627 -0.27 -3.70 27.63
CA ALA A 627 -0.65 -2.84 28.76
C ALA A 627 -0.18 -3.40 30.11
N TYR A 628 -0.25 -4.72 30.26
CA TYR A 628 0.25 -5.42 31.44
C TYR A 628 1.78 -5.34 31.50
N CYS A 629 2.48 -5.56 30.38
CA CYS A 629 3.93 -5.48 30.32
C CYS A 629 4.47 -4.07 30.56
N THR A 630 3.80 -3.03 30.07
CA THR A 630 4.13 -1.64 30.38
C THR A 630 3.95 -1.35 31.88
N CYS A 631 2.85 -1.82 32.49
CA CYS A 631 2.62 -1.68 33.93
C CYS A 631 3.69 -2.39 34.76
N VAL A 632 4.03 -3.63 34.39
CA VAL A 632 5.04 -4.44 35.07
C VAL A 632 6.42 -3.79 34.96
N THR A 633 6.84 -3.40 33.75
CA THR A 633 8.12 -2.74 33.52
C THR A 633 8.24 -1.47 34.36
N LYS A 634 7.22 -0.60 34.37
CA LYS A 634 7.23 0.63 35.17
C LYS A 634 7.27 0.35 36.67
N THR A 635 6.50 -0.62 37.14
CA THR A 635 6.46 -0.99 38.56
C THR A 635 7.79 -1.58 39.03
N LEU A 636 8.46 -2.36 38.18
CA LEU A 636 9.79 -2.89 38.45
C LEU A 636 10.85 -1.78 38.48
N GLN A 637 10.78 -0.80 37.58
CA GLN A 637 11.67 0.38 37.62
C GLN A 637 11.51 1.22 38.89
N GLU A 638 10.29 1.31 39.43
CA GLU A 638 10.01 2.05 40.66
C GLU A 638 10.47 1.30 41.93
N LYS A 639 10.38 -0.04 41.93
CA LYS A 639 10.60 -0.87 43.12
C LYS A 639 11.99 -1.47 43.23
N MET A 640 12.70 -1.64 42.12
CA MET A 640 14.05 -2.20 42.10
C MET A 640 15.11 -1.11 42.18
N SER A 641 16.29 -1.44 42.72
CA SER A 641 17.45 -0.57 42.53
C SER A 641 17.84 -0.58 41.04
N PRO A 642 18.44 0.50 40.50
CA PRO A 642 18.86 0.56 39.10
C PRO A 642 19.76 -0.61 38.69
N GLU A 643 20.65 -1.04 39.59
CA GLU A 643 21.55 -2.17 39.33
C GLU A 643 20.82 -3.52 39.26
N ALA A 644 19.81 -3.72 40.12
CA ALA A 644 18.99 -4.94 40.10
C ALA A 644 18.07 -4.98 38.87
N PHE A 645 17.49 -3.85 38.49
CA PHE A 645 16.67 -3.72 37.29
C PHE A 645 17.49 -3.99 36.03
N SER A 646 18.70 -3.43 35.95
CA SER A 646 19.66 -3.64 34.85
C SER A 646 20.03 -5.11 34.67
N LYS A 647 20.39 -5.79 35.76
CA LYS A 647 20.75 -7.21 35.76
C LYS A 647 19.57 -8.09 35.32
N MET A 648 18.36 -7.83 35.83
CA MET A 648 17.14 -8.51 35.42
C MET A 648 16.86 -8.31 33.92
N ALA A 649 16.94 -7.09 33.42
CA ALA A 649 16.70 -6.75 32.01
C ALA A 649 17.70 -7.43 31.06
N LYS A 650 18.91 -7.74 31.53
CA LYS A 650 19.98 -8.44 30.78
C LYS A 650 19.95 -9.97 30.95
N GLY A 651 19.04 -10.51 31.76
CA GLY A 651 19.00 -11.94 32.08
C GLY A 651 20.16 -12.41 32.96
N GLU A 652 20.89 -11.48 33.58
CA GLU A 652 22.02 -11.76 34.46
C GLU A 652 21.50 -11.93 35.90
N GLN A 653 21.66 -13.13 36.48
CA GLN A 653 21.19 -13.40 37.85
C GLN A 653 21.82 -12.42 38.86
N ALA A 654 20.98 -11.60 39.49
CA ALA A 654 21.39 -10.69 40.57
C ALA A 654 21.47 -11.44 41.90
N THR A 655 22.50 -11.12 42.68
CA THR A 655 22.90 -11.66 43.99
C THR A 655 21.88 -11.54 45.14
N ASP A 656 20.64 -11.13 44.86
CA ASP A 656 19.51 -11.09 45.80
C ASP A 656 18.21 -11.50 45.08
N LEU A 657 18.10 -12.82 44.86
CA LEU A 657 16.98 -13.46 44.17
C LEU A 657 15.65 -13.23 44.92
N GLU A 658 15.70 -13.11 46.24
CA GLU A 658 14.52 -12.98 47.10
C GLU A 658 13.87 -11.59 46.95
N ALA A 659 14.68 -10.52 46.92
CA ALA A 659 14.18 -9.17 46.65
C ALA A 659 13.62 -9.02 45.22
N THR A 660 14.25 -9.67 44.24
CA THR A 660 13.81 -9.64 42.83
C THR A 660 12.48 -10.36 42.64
N LEU A 661 12.33 -11.57 43.20
CA LEU A 661 11.08 -12.33 43.14
C LEU A 661 9.94 -11.63 43.89
N LEU A 662 10.23 -10.97 45.02
CA LEU A 662 9.24 -10.18 45.76
C LEU A 662 8.76 -8.97 44.96
N ALA A 663 9.67 -8.24 44.29
CA ALA A 663 9.31 -7.11 43.45
C ALA A 663 8.47 -7.53 42.23
N ILE A 664 8.82 -8.64 41.59
CA ILE A 664 8.05 -9.24 40.49
C ILE A 664 6.65 -9.65 40.96
N GLY A 665 6.55 -10.36 42.09
CA GLY A 665 5.26 -10.80 42.64
C GLY A 665 4.34 -9.63 43.01
N GLN A 666 4.89 -8.56 43.59
CA GLN A 666 4.09 -7.37 43.89
C GLN A 666 3.71 -6.57 42.63
N ALA A 667 4.56 -6.54 41.60
CA ALA A 667 4.24 -5.91 40.33
C ALA A 667 3.09 -6.65 39.63
N ASP A 668 3.19 -7.99 39.56
CA ASP A 668 2.17 -8.88 39.01
C ASP A 668 0.81 -8.70 39.70
N GLU A 669 0.75 -8.75 41.04
CA GLU A 669 -0.51 -8.54 41.76
C GLU A 669 -1.09 -7.13 41.53
N SER A 670 -0.25 -6.09 41.49
CA SER A 670 -0.72 -4.71 41.27
C SER A 670 -1.18 -4.43 39.85
N CYS A 671 -0.60 -5.13 38.86
CA CYS A 671 -0.88 -4.95 37.44
C CYS A 671 -2.00 -5.87 36.95
N LYS A 672 -2.22 -7.04 37.57
CA LYS A 672 -3.42 -7.88 37.35
C LYS A 672 -4.69 -7.28 37.96
N ALA A 673 -4.54 -6.45 38.99
CA ALA A 673 -5.67 -5.78 39.65
C ALA A 673 -6.13 -4.49 38.94
N LYS A 674 -5.33 -3.97 38.00
CA LYS A 674 -5.63 -2.81 37.15
C LYS A 674 -6.06 -3.28 35.77
#